data_AF-A0A2V3IDT5-F1
#
_entry.id   AF-A0A2V3IDT5-F1
#
_cell.length_a   1.000
_cell.length_b   1.000
_cell.length_c   1.000
_cell.angle_alpha   90.00
_cell.angle_beta   90.00
_cell.angle_gamma   90.00
#
_symmetry.space_group_name_H-M   'P 1'
#
loop_
_entity.id
_entity.type
_entity.pdbx_description
1 polymer ?
#
loop_
_entity_poly.entity_id
_entity_poly.type
_entity_poly.pdbx_seq_one_letter_code
_entity_poly.pdbx_strand_id
1 'polypeptide(L)'
;MRTIVLSWLVAAAAASAPNCLSTTRAVYSLPRTPLEKLNPWLANDEAYTALRDAGCPGNRSDGAVCFDKPAIGSGLAQLPSSVFLGLTDRGPNQDCEDLVEFDDVKYADAAGKKGKGFPLPRFAPTITHFELVEDATLKPVKYVPLQGADNQPITGLSNTARDDTPYGPNCAGDVLEYDPSGLDTEDLAVIPGTDYVAIVDEYSPSIVIANYKTGVITSRHVPTILAEDLKDASYPIVGDIPAVFANRRKNRGFEAIVVDKHAKYVIAILQSPMLGEDDDNTINNIIIRAAYFSVSMSEYNIPTLTYKKSFVIEGSSPAAYENKSNKAKDIKYSAAQYLSEHKFIALERAKGQGKLFLFDFEHVTNIDDTKYADNLGLESETNGEKTAAQVGIVAAEKTLIWDSAPVVGGSIDFSGASKQEGFVVDVNDPTKVWMLNDNDFGLEGNGPVEMRELVLGRSLAGATVCGMPEHPPTPKIDIHPTKTIQLVNSQTYRISSEPGAGAAENFDIDEVAQRAYVANDDTGAIDMYDVSVSPASPLSSYLSGEPYKPTSVSVCKSADMIAAAFANDEDDASPGRIDLLTKDLKLFRRIKEFSCFLPDSIKWSDECNFLVAACEGEGAAVPGGVLIADFGSTETGARFRGVVTADFKAYDTQVDALLKNGVRLVESNVPSVDLEPEFVTIDGKNAFITLQEANAIAVVDLYEGKITELKPIGFIDRSRPGFALDASNKDDGIRIKNYPFLYGMPQPDTITTYVAADGKTYLVFANEGDAKDDTEEARGGDITDPEELNRIAIPGLKELVEDKAALGRLKFSTIMGYNASTNTQEKMFHFGSRSFSIMAMDGTIVFDSGEWFARIQEKHFPAIFNANVFDYEDLSASQADQFDDRSDDKGMEPESLSVMTKNDRTYAFIGFERSSILVVFDISEPTAPIFVDAVQNHPINEPTEKVFTEMRQGDLDPESLFASSKLNKLFVSGSVSNTLTSYDIEM
;
A
#
# COMPACT_ATOMS: atom_id res chain seq x y z
N MET A 1 -35.60 -28.87 -24.58
CA MET A 1 -36.47 -27.99 -23.75
C MET A 1 -36.57 -28.64 -22.39
N ARG A 2 -36.12 -28.12 -21.23
CA ARG A 2 -35.39 -26.93 -20.73
C ARG A 2 -34.85 -27.42 -19.37
N THR A 3 -33.53 -27.41 -19.13
CA THR A 3 -32.82 -26.48 -18.22
C THR A 3 -32.97 -26.88 -16.73
N ILE A 4 -32.00 -27.61 -16.16
CA ILE A 4 -30.88 -27.12 -15.30
C ILE A 4 -31.39 -26.39 -14.05
N VAL A 5 -31.19 -26.99 -12.85
CA VAL A 5 -30.61 -26.39 -11.61
C VAL A 5 -30.43 -27.54 -10.60
N LEU A 6 -29.20 -27.97 -10.33
CA LEU A 6 -28.77 -28.48 -9.02
C LEU A 6 -27.25 -28.70 -9.00
N SER A 7 -26.49 -27.70 -8.54
CA SER A 7 -25.08 -27.89 -8.17
C SER A 7 -24.51 -26.61 -7.54
N TRP A 8 -24.88 -26.28 -6.30
CA TRP A 8 -24.11 -25.35 -5.45
C TRP A 8 -24.36 -25.72 -3.99
N LEU A 9 -23.48 -26.54 -3.42
CA LEU A 9 -23.16 -26.55 -1.99
C LEU A 9 -22.00 -27.52 -1.71
N VAL A 10 -21.05 -27.02 -0.93
CA VAL A 10 -19.91 -27.68 -0.29
C VAL A 10 -18.64 -27.81 -1.13
N ALA A 11 -17.92 -26.69 -1.25
CA ALA A 11 -16.46 -26.64 -1.14
C ALA A 11 -16.08 -25.42 -0.29
N ALA A 12 -16.43 -25.48 0.99
CA ALA A 12 -15.96 -24.54 2.01
C ALA A 12 -15.29 -25.37 3.12
N ALA A 13 -14.06 -25.79 2.85
CA ALA A 13 -13.12 -26.33 3.83
C ALA A 13 -11.73 -26.44 3.18
N ALA A 14 -11.14 -25.30 2.83
CA ALA A 14 -9.69 -25.11 2.84
C ALA A 14 -9.47 -23.84 3.66
N ALA A 15 -9.24 -24.03 4.96
CA ALA A 15 -8.78 -22.96 5.82
C ALA A 15 -7.29 -22.77 5.56
N SER A 16 -6.98 -21.87 4.62
CA SER A 16 -5.72 -21.12 4.57
C SER A 16 -6.13 -19.66 4.55
N ALA A 17 -5.88 -18.93 5.65
CA ALA A 17 -6.12 -17.50 5.70
C ALA A 17 -5.32 -16.82 4.58
N PRO A 18 -5.90 -15.94 3.73
CA PRO A 18 -5.13 -15.32 2.67
C PRO A 18 -4.14 -14.31 3.24
N ASN A 19 -2.93 -14.36 2.68
CA ASN A 19 -1.86 -13.42 2.93
C ASN A 19 -2.30 -12.00 2.53
N CYS A 20 -2.07 -11.04 3.44
CA CYS A 20 -2.11 -9.57 3.35
C CYS A 20 -3.27 -8.80 2.69
N LEU A 21 -4.16 -9.38 1.89
CA LEU A 21 -5.29 -8.65 1.31
C LEU A 21 -6.50 -8.60 2.22
N SER A 22 -7.19 -7.46 2.21
CA SER A 22 -8.52 -7.35 2.83
C SER A 22 -9.57 -8.03 1.95
N THR A 23 -10.54 -8.69 2.60
CA THR A 23 -11.60 -9.44 1.92
C THR A 23 -12.96 -9.11 2.51
N THR A 24 -13.98 -9.09 1.66
CA THR A 24 -15.38 -8.99 2.07
C THR A 24 -15.90 -10.38 2.39
N ARG A 25 -16.07 -10.70 3.67
CA ARG A 25 -16.48 -12.03 4.10
C ARG A 25 -17.99 -12.26 4.00
N ALA A 26 -18.77 -11.23 4.28
CA ALA A 26 -20.23 -11.28 4.28
C ALA A 26 -20.83 -9.91 3.95
N VAL A 27 -22.03 -9.92 3.38
CA VAL A 27 -22.85 -8.73 3.12
C VAL A 27 -24.24 -8.99 3.69
N TYR A 28 -24.73 -8.09 4.53
CA TYR A 28 -26.06 -8.13 5.13
C TYR A 28 -26.90 -7.01 4.57
N SER A 29 -28.17 -7.23 4.28
CA SER A 29 -29.06 -6.18 3.74
C SER A 29 -30.22 -5.89 4.68
N LEU A 30 -30.59 -4.60 4.77
CA LEU A 30 -31.80 -4.17 5.46
C LEU A 30 -33.02 -4.37 4.56
N PRO A 31 -34.05 -5.12 5.00
CA PRO A 31 -35.27 -5.25 4.23
C PRO A 31 -36.01 -3.92 4.09
N ARG A 32 -36.84 -3.82 3.03
CA ARG A 32 -37.76 -2.69 2.87
C ARG A 32 -38.60 -2.52 4.14
N THR A 33 -38.51 -1.32 4.71
CA THR A 33 -39.10 -0.97 5.99
C THR A 33 -39.83 0.35 5.84
N PRO A 34 -41.17 0.38 5.99
CA PRO A 34 -41.93 1.63 5.96
C PRO A 34 -41.43 2.62 7.02
N LEU A 35 -41.23 3.89 6.63
CA LEU A 35 -40.64 4.92 7.50
C LEU A 35 -41.44 5.20 8.78
N GLU A 36 -42.75 4.95 8.82
CA GLU A 36 -43.55 5.08 10.04
C GLU A 36 -43.21 4.01 11.10
N LYS A 37 -42.53 2.91 10.72
CA LYS A 37 -41.99 1.96 11.69
C LYS A 37 -40.73 2.52 12.37
N LEU A 38 -39.88 3.15 11.57
CA LEU A 38 -38.65 3.81 12.02
C LEU A 38 -39.00 5.03 12.88
N ASN A 39 -39.93 5.85 12.40
CA ASN A 39 -40.38 7.07 13.03
C ASN A 39 -41.91 7.03 13.24
N PRO A 40 -42.36 6.49 14.39
CA PRO A 40 -43.79 6.34 14.70
C PRO A 40 -44.59 7.65 14.68
N TRP A 41 -43.92 8.79 14.79
CA TRP A 41 -44.55 10.12 14.77
C TRP A 41 -45.13 10.45 13.39
N LEU A 42 -44.66 9.80 12.32
CA LEU A 42 -45.17 9.94 10.95
C LEU A 42 -46.52 9.23 10.72
N ALA A 43 -46.97 8.37 11.63
CA ALA A 43 -48.14 7.51 11.41
C ALA A 43 -49.44 8.30 11.12
N ASN A 44 -49.51 9.57 11.57
CA ASN A 44 -50.64 10.47 11.32
C ASN A 44 -50.23 11.72 10.51
N ASP A 45 -49.07 11.69 9.86
CA ASP A 45 -48.59 12.82 9.07
C ASP A 45 -49.23 12.80 7.66
N GLU A 46 -49.78 13.93 7.24
CA GLU A 46 -50.48 14.05 5.95
C GLU A 46 -49.51 13.96 4.77
N ALA A 47 -48.30 14.52 4.89
CA ALA A 47 -47.28 14.43 3.86
C ALA A 47 -46.79 12.99 3.71
N TYR A 48 -46.59 12.29 4.84
CA TYR A 48 -46.30 10.86 4.83
C TYR A 48 -47.42 10.04 4.17
N THR A 49 -48.68 10.29 4.54
CA THR A 49 -49.84 9.58 3.96
C THR A 49 -49.91 9.77 2.44
N ALA A 50 -49.72 10.99 1.96
CA ALA A 50 -49.74 11.30 0.53
C ALA A 50 -48.59 10.60 -0.23
N LEU A 51 -47.37 10.58 0.35
CA LEU A 51 -46.22 9.90 -0.23
C LEU A 51 -46.43 8.37 -0.24
N ARG A 52 -46.94 7.81 0.85
CA ARG A 52 -47.23 6.37 0.97
C ARG A 52 -48.22 5.91 -0.09
N ASP A 53 -49.30 6.65 -0.27
CA ASP A 53 -50.36 6.32 -1.21
C ASP A 53 -49.90 6.47 -2.68
N ALA A 54 -48.90 7.32 -2.94
CA ALA A 54 -48.25 7.43 -4.26
C ALA A 54 -47.36 6.21 -4.62
N GLY A 55 -46.94 5.42 -3.63
CA GLY A 55 -46.13 4.20 -3.81
C GLY A 55 -44.65 4.45 -4.18
N CYS A 56 -43.83 3.39 -4.15
CA CYS A 56 -42.42 3.40 -4.59
C CYS A 56 -42.20 2.30 -5.66
N PRO A 57 -42.40 2.59 -6.96
CA PRO A 57 -41.93 1.70 -8.00
C PRO A 57 -40.40 1.66 -7.96
N GLY A 58 -39.83 0.45 -8.04
CA GLY A 58 -38.48 0.14 -7.56
C GLY A 58 -37.27 0.75 -8.29
N ASN A 59 -37.44 1.79 -9.11
CA ASN A 59 -36.37 2.60 -9.70
C ASN A 59 -36.99 3.90 -10.22
N ARG A 60 -36.87 5.00 -9.46
CA ARG A 60 -37.26 6.33 -9.91
C ARG A 60 -36.02 7.20 -10.08
N SER A 61 -35.72 7.56 -11.32
CA SER A 61 -34.71 8.54 -11.71
C SER A 61 -35.30 9.94 -11.90
N ASP A 62 -36.48 10.19 -11.31
CA ASP A 62 -37.28 11.41 -11.51
C ASP A 62 -37.21 12.35 -10.29
N GLY A 63 -36.24 12.16 -9.40
CA GLY A 63 -36.08 12.93 -8.17
C GLY A 63 -37.06 12.56 -7.04
N ALA A 64 -37.99 11.62 -7.22
CA ALA A 64 -38.97 11.27 -6.18
C ALA A 64 -38.41 10.35 -5.09
N VAL A 65 -38.77 10.66 -3.84
CA VAL A 65 -38.32 9.93 -2.64
C VAL A 65 -39.05 8.60 -2.46
N CYS A 66 -38.33 7.55 -2.07
CA CYS A 66 -38.90 6.27 -1.65
C CYS A 66 -38.99 6.18 -0.11
N PHE A 67 -40.16 5.83 0.41
CA PHE A 67 -40.48 5.88 1.85
C PHE A 67 -40.46 4.51 2.54
N ASP A 68 -40.00 3.45 1.85
CA ASP A 68 -39.83 2.10 2.38
C ASP A 68 -38.37 1.63 2.38
N LYS A 69 -37.43 2.55 2.13
CA LYS A 69 -35.99 2.34 2.19
C LYS A 69 -35.43 3.29 3.25
N PRO A 70 -35.26 2.86 4.51
CA PRO A 70 -34.64 3.72 5.51
C PRO A 70 -33.13 3.85 5.26
N ALA A 71 -32.58 5.06 5.43
CA ALA A 71 -31.14 5.32 5.49
C ALA A 71 -30.69 5.31 6.95
N ILE A 72 -30.06 4.22 7.41
CA ILE A 72 -29.53 4.11 8.79
C ILE A 72 -28.00 4.14 8.81
N GLY A 73 -27.40 4.64 7.73
CA GLY A 73 -25.97 4.52 7.42
C GLY A 73 -25.11 5.73 7.77
N SER A 74 -25.72 6.83 8.21
CA SER A 74 -25.01 8.08 8.53
C SER A 74 -24.03 7.88 9.70
N GLY A 75 -24.34 6.95 10.62
CA GLY A 75 -23.43 6.52 11.68
C GLY A 75 -23.65 5.07 12.10
N LEU A 76 -22.60 4.43 12.64
CA LEU A 76 -22.62 3.03 13.07
C LEU A 76 -21.82 2.83 14.37
N ALA A 77 -22.45 2.20 15.37
CA ALA A 77 -21.79 1.76 16.59
C ALA A 77 -22.19 0.34 17.00
N GLN A 78 -21.38 -0.31 17.84
CA GLN A 78 -21.65 -1.65 18.36
C GLN A 78 -21.73 -1.63 19.89
N LEU A 79 -22.78 -2.26 20.43
CA LEU A 79 -22.93 -2.50 21.87
C LEU A 79 -22.24 -3.81 22.28
N PRO A 80 -21.82 -3.97 23.56
CA PRO A 80 -21.21 -5.19 24.05
C PRO A 80 -22.08 -6.46 23.90
N SER A 81 -23.39 -6.31 23.72
CA SER A 81 -24.34 -7.41 23.51
C SER A 81 -24.41 -7.92 22.07
N SER A 82 -23.48 -7.53 21.19
CA SER A 82 -23.51 -7.77 19.74
C SER A 82 -24.68 -7.13 18.99
N VAL A 83 -25.38 -6.19 19.64
CA VAL A 83 -26.41 -5.34 19.01
C VAL A 83 -25.71 -4.13 18.39
N PHE A 84 -26.09 -3.77 17.18
CA PHE A 84 -25.58 -2.59 16.48
C PHE A 84 -26.56 -1.43 16.58
N LEU A 85 -26.02 -0.21 16.56
CA LEU A 85 -26.75 1.04 16.46
C LEU A 85 -26.44 1.65 15.09
N GLY A 86 -27.45 1.87 14.26
CA GLY A 86 -27.38 2.70 13.05
C GLY A 86 -28.09 4.03 13.28
N LEU A 87 -27.80 5.04 12.46
CA LEU A 87 -28.38 6.38 12.56
C LEU A 87 -28.76 6.91 11.20
N THR A 88 -29.92 7.55 11.17
CA THR A 88 -30.38 8.31 10.01
C THR A 88 -29.88 9.74 10.10
N ASP A 89 -29.67 10.38 8.97
CA ASP A 89 -29.46 11.82 8.83
C ASP A 89 -30.74 12.65 9.15
N ARG A 90 -30.79 13.87 8.63
CA ARG A 90 -31.92 14.81 8.63
C ARG A 90 -33.24 14.27 8.04
N GLY A 91 -33.23 13.10 7.43
CA GLY A 91 -34.37 12.52 6.74
C GLY A 91 -34.36 12.80 5.24
N PRO A 92 -35.37 12.26 4.52
CA PRO A 92 -35.40 12.38 3.07
C PRO A 92 -35.47 13.83 2.63
N ASN A 93 -34.55 14.23 1.74
CA ASN A 93 -34.42 15.59 1.23
C ASN A 93 -34.11 15.60 -0.29
N GLN A 94 -34.23 16.75 -0.94
CA GLN A 94 -34.00 16.92 -2.37
C GLN A 94 -33.26 18.24 -2.62
N ASP A 95 -32.19 18.23 -3.42
CA ASP A 95 -31.54 19.46 -3.89
C ASP A 95 -32.46 20.21 -4.86
N CYS A 96 -32.76 21.47 -4.54
CA CYS A 96 -33.69 22.26 -5.36
C CYS A 96 -33.13 22.55 -6.75
N GLU A 97 -31.81 22.75 -6.86
CA GLU A 97 -31.14 22.92 -8.15
C GLU A 97 -31.29 21.66 -9.02
N ASP A 98 -31.07 20.48 -8.44
CA ASP A 98 -31.05 19.21 -9.16
C ASP A 98 -32.45 18.80 -9.65
N LEU A 99 -33.50 19.07 -8.88
CA LEU A 99 -34.88 18.80 -9.28
C LEU A 99 -35.24 19.45 -10.63
N VAL A 100 -34.79 20.69 -10.85
CA VAL A 100 -35.07 21.40 -12.11
C VAL A 100 -34.32 20.75 -13.29
N GLU A 101 -33.10 20.26 -13.05
CA GLU A 101 -32.33 19.53 -14.07
C GLU A 101 -32.99 18.18 -14.42
N PHE A 102 -33.65 17.54 -13.46
CA PHE A 102 -34.38 16.30 -13.68
C PHE A 102 -35.63 16.48 -14.55
N ASP A 103 -36.49 17.46 -14.23
CA ASP A 103 -37.72 17.76 -14.98
C ASP A 103 -38.19 19.20 -14.71
N ASP A 104 -37.85 20.10 -15.62
CA ASP A 104 -38.13 21.53 -15.53
C ASP A 104 -39.63 21.88 -15.62
N VAL A 105 -40.46 20.95 -16.10
CA VAL A 105 -41.92 21.11 -16.16
C VAL A 105 -42.56 20.63 -14.86
N LYS A 106 -42.17 19.47 -14.36
CA LYS A 106 -42.70 18.88 -13.12
C LYS A 106 -42.26 19.69 -11.90
N TYR A 107 -41.04 20.21 -11.91
CA TYR A 107 -40.41 20.92 -10.80
C TYR A 107 -40.24 22.42 -11.06
N ALA A 108 -41.14 23.02 -11.82
CA ALA A 108 -41.10 24.45 -12.14
C ALA A 108 -41.04 25.36 -10.89
N ASP A 109 -41.61 24.93 -9.76
CA ASP A 109 -41.59 25.69 -8.51
C ASP A 109 -40.20 25.71 -7.81
N ALA A 110 -39.28 24.83 -8.21
CA ALA A 110 -37.89 24.78 -7.73
C ALA A 110 -36.97 25.72 -8.53
N ALA A 111 -37.43 26.22 -9.69
CA ALA A 111 -36.62 27.04 -10.58
C ALA A 111 -36.06 28.30 -9.89
N GLY A 112 -34.71 28.42 -9.89
CA GLY A 112 -34.00 29.56 -9.32
C GLY A 112 -33.89 29.57 -7.80
N LYS A 113 -34.38 28.54 -7.11
CA LYS A 113 -34.17 28.34 -5.67
C LYS A 113 -32.85 27.62 -5.42
N LYS A 114 -32.18 28.00 -4.33
CA LYS A 114 -31.03 27.29 -3.77
C LYS A 114 -31.37 26.78 -2.37
N GLY A 115 -31.09 25.51 -2.08
CA GLY A 115 -31.40 24.88 -0.79
C GLY A 115 -32.02 23.49 -0.94
N LYS A 116 -32.73 23.05 0.10
CA LYS A 116 -33.22 21.67 0.22
C LYS A 116 -34.73 21.61 0.35
N GLY A 117 -35.37 20.74 -0.43
CA GLY A 117 -36.78 20.36 -0.27
C GLY A 117 -36.91 19.24 0.76
N PHE A 118 -37.81 19.38 1.72
CA PHE A 118 -38.10 18.40 2.77
C PHE A 118 -39.47 17.76 2.54
N PRO A 119 -39.54 16.61 1.86
CA PRO A 119 -40.76 15.81 1.71
C PRO A 119 -41.45 15.46 3.02
N LEU A 120 -40.68 15.26 4.09
CA LEU A 120 -41.15 14.93 5.43
C LEU A 120 -40.56 15.92 6.46
N PRO A 121 -41.07 17.17 6.55
CA PRO A 121 -40.51 18.19 7.46
C PRO A 121 -40.55 17.82 8.95
N ARG A 122 -41.40 16.84 9.31
CA ARG A 122 -41.56 16.33 10.68
C ARG A 122 -40.77 15.04 10.93
N PHE A 123 -39.92 14.62 9.99
CA PHE A 123 -39.01 13.52 10.22
C PHE A 123 -38.04 13.90 11.34
N ALA A 124 -37.91 13.00 12.31
CA ALA A 124 -36.95 13.10 13.40
C ALA A 124 -35.82 12.10 13.12
N PRO A 125 -34.54 12.54 13.12
CA PRO A 125 -33.42 11.62 13.06
C PRO A 125 -33.55 10.50 14.10
N THR A 126 -33.22 9.27 13.73
CA THR A 126 -33.60 8.08 14.48
C THR A 126 -32.43 7.11 14.65
N ILE A 127 -32.18 6.72 15.89
CA ILE A 127 -31.24 5.64 16.22
C ILE A 127 -31.96 4.30 16.05
N THR A 128 -31.39 3.42 15.22
CA THR A 128 -31.91 2.08 14.94
C THR A 128 -31.04 1.03 15.62
N HIS A 129 -31.63 0.21 16.49
CA HIS A 129 -30.97 -0.97 17.05
C HIS A 129 -31.24 -2.15 16.13
N PHE A 130 -30.22 -2.90 15.77
CA PHE A 130 -30.38 -4.09 14.92
C PHE A 130 -29.38 -5.21 15.25
N GLU A 131 -29.72 -6.41 14.83
CA GLU A 131 -28.91 -7.62 14.96
C GLU A 131 -28.61 -8.20 13.58
N LEU A 132 -27.48 -8.88 13.46
CA LEU A 132 -27.12 -9.68 12.28
C LEU A 132 -27.69 -11.09 12.46
N VAL A 133 -28.35 -11.63 11.43
CA VAL A 133 -28.93 -12.98 11.47
C VAL A 133 -28.41 -13.87 10.33
N GLU A 134 -28.48 -15.19 10.51
CA GLU A 134 -27.83 -16.20 9.64
C GLU A 134 -28.21 -16.11 8.15
N ASP A 135 -29.37 -15.55 7.81
CA ASP A 135 -29.85 -15.40 6.44
C ASP A 135 -29.34 -14.12 5.74
N ALA A 136 -28.30 -13.49 6.28
CA ALA A 136 -27.71 -12.25 5.77
C ALA A 136 -28.65 -11.03 5.82
N THR A 137 -29.55 -10.99 6.80
CA THR A 137 -30.46 -9.86 7.03
C THR A 137 -29.97 -8.96 8.17
N LEU A 138 -30.05 -7.64 7.98
CA LEU A 138 -30.03 -6.67 9.09
C LEU A 138 -31.42 -6.66 9.71
N LYS A 139 -31.56 -7.18 10.94
CA LYS A 139 -32.85 -7.30 11.60
C LYS A 139 -33.03 -6.18 12.65
N PRO A 140 -33.86 -5.16 12.37
CA PRO A 140 -34.14 -4.13 13.37
C PRO A 140 -34.85 -4.72 14.58
N VAL A 141 -34.39 -4.35 15.77
CA VAL A 141 -34.97 -4.75 17.05
C VAL A 141 -35.64 -3.58 17.78
N LYS A 142 -35.20 -2.35 17.54
CA LYS A 142 -35.78 -1.14 18.15
C LYS A 142 -35.48 0.10 17.31
N TYR A 143 -36.41 1.06 17.29
CA TYR A 143 -36.22 2.38 16.72
C TYR A 143 -36.40 3.44 17.81
N VAL A 144 -35.51 4.43 17.83
CA VAL A 144 -35.44 5.45 18.88
C VAL A 144 -35.28 6.84 18.22
N PRO A 145 -36.39 7.51 17.87
CA PRO A 145 -36.34 8.87 17.33
C PRO A 145 -35.79 9.86 18.36
N LEU A 146 -34.93 10.78 17.92
CA LEU A 146 -34.38 11.83 18.77
C LEU A 146 -35.47 12.82 19.20
N GLN A 147 -35.36 13.28 20.45
CA GLN A 147 -36.38 14.07 21.13
C GLN A 147 -35.76 15.14 22.03
N GLY A 148 -36.47 16.26 22.18
CA GLY A 148 -36.11 17.32 23.10
C GLY A 148 -36.29 16.93 24.58
N ALA A 149 -35.94 17.85 25.48
CA ALA A 149 -36.11 17.66 26.92
C ALA A 149 -37.60 17.59 27.33
N ASP A 150 -38.50 18.03 26.46
CA ASP A 150 -39.95 17.94 26.58
C ASP A 150 -40.54 16.60 26.09
N ASN A 151 -39.70 15.67 25.62
CA ASN A 151 -40.06 14.39 25.00
C ASN A 151 -40.90 14.54 23.72
N GLN A 152 -40.81 15.69 23.03
CA GLN A 152 -41.32 15.83 21.68
C GLN A 152 -40.23 15.49 20.67
N PRO A 153 -40.58 14.89 19.51
CA PRO A 153 -39.62 14.64 18.45
C PRO A 153 -39.05 15.96 17.93
N ILE A 154 -37.74 15.98 17.72
CA ILE A 154 -37.09 17.07 16.96
C ILE A 154 -37.34 16.86 15.46
N THR A 155 -36.92 17.81 14.62
CA THR A 155 -36.97 17.67 13.16
C THR A 155 -35.58 17.50 12.56
N GLY A 156 -35.50 17.25 11.25
CA GLY A 156 -34.29 17.41 10.46
C GLY A 156 -34.21 18.74 9.71
N LEU A 157 -35.02 19.74 10.06
CA LEU A 157 -34.99 21.03 9.38
C LEU A 157 -33.75 21.84 9.78
N SER A 158 -33.26 22.64 8.82
CA SER A 158 -32.17 23.59 9.03
C SER A 158 -32.38 24.51 10.24
N ASN A 159 -31.30 24.85 10.95
CA ASN A 159 -31.39 25.62 12.18
C ASN A 159 -31.46 27.13 11.97
N THR A 160 -30.68 27.64 11.02
CA THR A 160 -30.56 29.07 10.76
C THR A 160 -30.28 29.34 9.28
N ALA A 161 -30.27 30.61 8.88
CA ALA A 161 -29.87 31.01 7.52
C ALA A 161 -28.39 30.69 7.16
N ARG A 162 -27.58 30.22 8.12
CA ARG A 162 -26.24 29.69 7.86
C ARG A 162 -26.26 28.27 7.28
N ASP A 163 -27.40 27.60 7.39
CA ASP A 163 -27.67 26.25 6.90
C ASP A 163 -28.52 26.31 5.63
N ASP A 164 -28.79 25.15 5.02
CA ASP A 164 -29.57 25.09 3.78
C ASP A 164 -30.94 25.72 3.95
N THR A 165 -31.36 26.47 2.93
CA THR A 165 -32.69 27.09 2.98
C THR A 165 -33.74 25.98 2.83
N PRO A 166 -34.62 25.78 3.83
CA PRO A 166 -35.55 24.67 3.82
C PRO A 166 -36.81 25.02 3.02
N TYR A 167 -37.24 24.12 2.16
CA TYR A 167 -38.49 24.22 1.40
C TYR A 167 -39.37 23.00 1.65
N GLY A 168 -40.64 23.08 1.29
CA GLY A 168 -41.54 21.93 1.29
C GLY A 168 -41.16 20.86 0.25
N PRO A 169 -41.97 19.80 0.11
CA PRO A 169 -41.78 18.76 -0.90
C PRO A 169 -41.59 19.36 -2.31
N ASN A 170 -40.66 18.80 -3.10
CA ASN A 170 -40.31 19.28 -4.45
C ASN A 170 -39.83 20.74 -4.52
N CYS A 171 -39.38 21.29 -3.40
CA CYS A 171 -39.03 22.69 -3.23
C CYS A 171 -40.16 23.68 -3.55
N ALA A 172 -41.42 23.23 -3.50
CA ALA A 172 -42.57 24.07 -3.78
C ALA A 172 -42.92 25.01 -2.60
N GLY A 173 -43.55 26.15 -2.91
CA GLY A 173 -43.98 27.12 -1.91
C GLY A 173 -42.88 28.05 -1.38
N ASP A 174 -43.17 28.71 -0.26
CA ASP A 174 -42.26 29.60 0.46
C ASP A 174 -41.25 28.82 1.31
N VAL A 175 -40.22 29.51 1.80
CA VAL A 175 -39.22 28.96 2.73
C VAL A 175 -39.93 28.50 4.01
N LEU A 176 -39.64 27.28 4.46
CA LEU A 176 -40.11 26.74 5.73
C LEU A 176 -39.46 27.48 6.90
N GLU A 177 -40.11 27.48 8.06
CA GLU A 177 -39.49 28.01 9.28
C GLU A 177 -38.27 27.16 9.64
N TYR A 178 -37.16 27.83 9.98
CA TYR A 178 -35.98 27.18 10.53
C TYR A 178 -36.31 26.63 11.92
N ASP A 179 -35.75 25.47 12.27
CA ASP A 179 -35.94 24.82 13.57
C ASP A 179 -34.64 24.85 14.38
N PRO A 180 -34.54 25.65 15.46
CA PRO A 180 -33.36 25.65 16.35
C PRO A 180 -33.04 24.28 16.97
N SER A 181 -34.02 23.37 17.05
CA SER A 181 -33.87 22.00 17.55
C SER A 181 -33.55 20.98 16.46
N GLY A 182 -33.57 21.38 15.19
CA GLY A 182 -33.36 20.48 14.06
C GLY A 182 -31.95 19.90 14.05
N LEU A 183 -31.79 18.67 13.58
CA LEU A 183 -30.48 18.04 13.45
C LEU A 183 -30.32 17.33 12.11
N ASP A 184 -29.10 17.40 11.64
CA ASP A 184 -28.57 16.74 10.47
C ASP A 184 -27.43 15.85 10.91
N THR A 185 -27.83 14.70 11.46
CA THR A 185 -26.96 13.85 12.25
C THR A 185 -26.15 12.91 11.38
N GLU A 186 -24.85 12.85 11.64
CA GLU A 186 -23.93 12.01 10.87
C GLU A 186 -23.49 10.82 11.74
N ASP A 187 -22.23 10.78 12.17
CA ASP A 187 -21.67 9.69 12.95
C ASP A 187 -22.15 9.67 14.42
N LEU A 188 -22.05 8.50 15.06
CA LEU A 188 -22.33 8.32 16.49
C LEU A 188 -21.32 7.38 17.18
N ALA A 189 -21.09 7.65 18.46
CA ALA A 189 -20.27 6.80 19.30
C ALA A 189 -20.89 6.62 20.69
N VAL A 190 -20.88 5.38 21.18
CA VAL A 190 -21.39 5.03 22.51
C VAL A 190 -20.44 5.55 23.58
N ILE A 191 -20.97 6.20 24.62
CA ILE A 191 -20.20 6.63 25.79
C ILE A 191 -20.11 5.46 26.77
N PRO A 192 -18.93 4.82 26.93
CA PRO A 192 -18.82 3.57 27.69
C PRO A 192 -19.29 3.69 29.14
N GLY A 193 -19.96 2.65 29.63
CA GLY A 193 -20.49 2.62 31.01
C GLY A 193 -21.76 3.46 31.22
N THR A 194 -22.37 3.97 30.15
CA THR A 194 -23.57 4.80 30.21
C THR A 194 -24.65 4.35 29.20
N ASP A 195 -25.82 4.99 29.29
CA ASP A 195 -26.92 4.83 28.32
C ASP A 195 -26.93 5.96 27.26
N TYR A 196 -25.80 6.64 27.08
CA TYR A 196 -25.67 7.81 26.20
C TYR A 196 -24.74 7.54 25.01
N VAL A 197 -25.04 8.22 23.92
CA VAL A 197 -24.18 8.36 22.73
C VAL A 197 -23.81 9.82 22.55
N ALA A 198 -22.63 10.06 21.97
CA ALA A 198 -22.30 11.33 21.36
C ALA A 198 -22.57 11.23 19.85
N ILE A 199 -23.23 12.24 19.29
CA ILE A 199 -23.62 12.32 17.88
C ILE A 199 -23.05 13.62 17.31
N VAL A 200 -22.51 13.59 16.10
CA VAL A 200 -22.09 14.81 15.38
C VAL A 200 -23.14 15.27 14.39
N ASP A 201 -23.11 16.56 14.08
CA ASP A 201 -24.12 17.23 13.27
C ASP A 201 -23.47 18.17 12.26
N GLU A 202 -23.94 18.08 11.00
CA GLU A 202 -23.39 18.78 9.84
C GLU A 202 -23.87 20.25 9.78
N TYR A 203 -24.97 20.59 10.46
CA TYR A 203 -25.45 21.96 10.63
C TYR A 203 -24.48 22.79 11.47
N SER A 204 -24.95 23.56 12.46
CA SER A 204 -24.07 24.37 13.30
C SER A 204 -23.04 23.42 13.95
N PRO A 205 -21.78 23.28 13.45
CA PRO A 205 -21.01 22.05 13.61
C PRO A 205 -20.91 21.68 15.08
N SER A 206 -21.58 20.61 15.49
CA SER A 206 -21.90 20.38 16.90
C SER A 206 -21.76 18.94 17.35
N ILE A 207 -21.73 18.77 18.67
CA ILE A 207 -21.79 17.47 19.33
C ILE A 207 -23.05 17.43 20.20
N VAL A 208 -23.90 16.44 19.97
CA VAL A 208 -25.14 16.19 20.69
C VAL A 208 -24.95 14.98 21.62
N ILE A 209 -25.34 15.14 22.88
CA ILE A 209 -25.40 14.02 23.83
C ILE A 209 -26.85 13.55 23.94
N ALA A 210 -27.11 12.30 23.59
CA ALA A 210 -28.45 11.72 23.57
C ALA A 210 -28.50 10.35 24.25
N ASN A 211 -29.60 10.05 24.93
CA ASN A 211 -29.83 8.71 25.49
C ASN A 211 -30.27 7.75 24.38
N TYR A 212 -29.46 6.75 24.03
CA TYR A 212 -29.74 5.86 22.88
C TYR A 212 -30.91 4.90 23.12
N LYS A 213 -31.46 4.84 24.34
CA LYS A 213 -32.64 4.02 24.68
C LYS A 213 -33.94 4.82 24.59
N THR A 214 -33.93 6.12 24.83
CA THR A 214 -35.14 6.98 24.86
C THR A 214 -35.18 8.02 23.75
N GLY A 215 -34.03 8.41 23.21
CA GLY A 215 -33.88 9.47 22.21
C GLY A 215 -33.75 10.88 22.81
N VAL A 216 -33.84 11.02 24.13
CA VAL A 216 -33.81 12.33 24.80
C VAL A 216 -32.41 12.94 24.72
N ILE A 217 -32.33 14.15 24.18
CA ILE A 217 -31.12 14.97 24.11
C ILE A 217 -30.90 15.70 25.43
N THR A 218 -29.69 15.62 25.97
CA THR A 218 -29.33 16.28 27.23
C THR A 218 -28.52 17.57 27.04
N SER A 219 -27.75 17.66 25.95
CA SER A 219 -27.02 18.87 25.59
C SER A 219 -26.59 18.85 24.11
N ARG A 220 -26.43 20.04 23.52
CA ARG A 220 -25.78 20.25 22.23
C ARG A 220 -24.67 21.30 22.38
N HIS A 221 -23.45 20.91 22.05
CA HIS A 221 -22.26 21.75 22.09
C HIS A 221 -22.04 22.39 20.73
N VAL A 222 -22.00 23.73 20.64
CA VAL A 222 -21.97 24.50 19.38
C VAL A 222 -20.86 25.55 19.40
N PRO A 223 -20.43 26.08 18.24
CA PRO A 223 -19.57 27.25 18.17
C PRO A 223 -20.14 28.40 19.00
N THR A 224 -19.31 29.08 19.80
CA THR A 224 -19.77 30.09 20.77
C THR A 224 -20.68 31.16 20.14
N ILE A 225 -20.43 31.53 18.88
CA ILE A 225 -21.24 32.54 18.18
C ILE A 225 -22.65 32.07 17.80
N LEU A 226 -22.92 30.76 17.79
CA LEU A 226 -24.21 30.16 17.40
C LEU A 226 -25.09 29.84 18.61
N ALA A 227 -24.58 29.93 19.83
CA ALA A 227 -25.33 29.58 21.03
C ALA A 227 -26.57 30.48 21.24
N GLU A 228 -26.46 31.77 20.92
CA GLU A 228 -27.59 32.71 21.00
C GLU A 228 -28.62 32.46 19.89
N ASP A 229 -28.16 32.11 18.69
CA ASP A 229 -29.04 31.82 17.54
C ASP A 229 -29.90 30.56 17.80
N LEU A 230 -29.41 29.65 18.65
CA LEU A 230 -30.04 28.35 18.95
C LEU A 230 -30.70 28.29 20.33
N LYS A 231 -30.74 29.38 21.09
CA LYS A 231 -31.21 29.39 22.49
C LYS A 231 -32.64 28.87 22.71
N ASP A 232 -33.47 28.93 21.66
CA ASP A 232 -34.87 28.51 21.69
C ASP A 232 -35.05 27.02 21.34
N ALA A 233 -33.95 26.27 21.21
CA ALA A 233 -33.99 24.81 21.06
C ALA A 233 -34.67 24.13 22.25
N SER A 234 -35.31 22.99 21.98
CA SER A 234 -36.03 22.17 22.98
C SER A 234 -35.12 21.43 23.97
N TYR A 235 -33.81 21.65 23.90
CA TYR A 235 -32.79 21.05 24.74
C TYR A 235 -31.64 22.04 25.02
N PRO A 236 -30.83 21.83 26.07
CA PRO A 236 -29.77 22.76 26.46
C PRO A 236 -28.70 22.96 25.37
N ILE A 237 -28.40 24.22 25.04
CA ILE A 237 -27.30 24.62 24.16
C ILE A 237 -26.10 25.07 24.98
N VAL A 238 -24.91 24.59 24.61
CA VAL A 238 -23.62 24.94 25.23
C VAL A 238 -22.71 25.54 24.16
N GLY A 239 -22.38 26.83 24.28
CA GLY A 239 -21.55 27.56 23.31
C GLY A 239 -20.05 27.51 23.62
N ASP A 240 -19.41 26.34 23.56
CA ASP A 240 -18.04 26.13 24.01
C ASP A 240 -17.03 25.72 22.91
N ILE A 241 -17.48 25.54 21.66
CA ILE A 241 -16.57 25.33 20.52
C ILE A 241 -16.05 26.69 20.01
N PRO A 242 -14.77 26.81 19.60
CA PRO A 242 -14.25 28.06 19.04
C PRO A 242 -15.07 28.59 17.86
N ALA A 243 -15.23 29.91 17.81
CA ALA A 243 -16.04 30.59 16.80
C ALA A 243 -15.60 30.29 15.36
N VAL A 244 -14.31 29.98 15.15
CA VAL A 244 -13.76 29.70 13.82
C VAL A 244 -14.46 28.53 13.11
N PHE A 245 -14.95 27.52 13.85
CA PHE A 245 -15.67 26.37 13.29
C PHE A 245 -16.97 26.75 12.59
N ALA A 246 -17.58 27.90 12.94
CA ALA A 246 -18.76 28.41 12.26
C ALA A 246 -18.47 28.94 10.83
N ASN A 247 -17.20 28.99 10.41
CA ASN A 247 -16.79 29.30 9.03
C ASN A 247 -16.73 28.05 8.14
N ARG A 248 -17.22 26.90 8.61
CA ARG A 248 -17.40 25.73 7.76
C ARG A 248 -18.14 26.09 6.46
N ARG A 249 -17.89 25.32 5.41
CA ARG A 249 -18.71 25.38 4.18
C ARG A 249 -20.16 25.06 4.51
N LYS A 250 -21.09 25.47 3.66
CA LYS A 250 -22.50 25.20 3.90
C LYS A 250 -22.72 23.69 3.83
N ASN A 251 -23.43 23.10 4.79
CA ASN A 251 -23.68 21.66 4.82
C ASN A 251 -22.36 20.86 4.75
N ARG A 252 -21.43 21.16 5.67
CA ARG A 252 -20.08 20.54 5.83
C ARG A 252 -19.57 20.65 7.27
N GLY A 253 -20.39 20.28 8.25
CA GLY A 253 -20.09 20.35 9.69
C GLY A 253 -19.25 19.20 10.21
N PHE A 254 -19.48 18.85 11.48
CA PHE A 254 -18.81 17.68 12.04
C PHE A 254 -19.48 16.44 11.51
N GLU A 255 -18.66 15.48 11.09
CA GLU A 255 -19.14 14.27 10.42
C GLU A 255 -18.62 13.00 11.07
N ALA A 256 -17.48 13.06 11.76
CA ALA A 256 -16.87 11.91 12.40
C ALA A 256 -16.66 12.15 13.89
N ILE A 257 -16.95 11.14 14.73
CA ILE A 257 -16.80 11.24 16.18
C ILE A 257 -16.04 10.06 16.79
N VAL A 258 -15.12 10.37 17.71
CA VAL A 258 -14.37 9.39 18.49
C VAL A 258 -14.75 9.52 19.95
N VAL A 259 -15.05 8.41 20.62
CA VAL A 259 -15.23 8.35 22.08
C VAL A 259 -14.22 7.38 22.68
N ASP A 260 -13.44 7.85 23.65
CA ASP A 260 -12.48 7.03 24.39
C ASP A 260 -13.14 5.83 25.09
N LYS A 261 -12.50 4.65 25.05
CA LYS A 261 -13.03 3.41 25.64
C LYS A 261 -13.30 3.48 27.15
N HIS A 262 -12.72 4.46 27.84
CA HIS A 262 -12.92 4.73 29.26
C HIS A 262 -13.74 6.01 29.52
N ALA A 263 -14.40 6.54 28.49
CA ALA A 263 -15.18 7.77 28.54
C ALA A 263 -14.38 8.96 29.11
N LYS A 264 -13.09 9.10 28.75
CA LYS A 264 -12.26 10.23 29.18
C LYS A 264 -12.34 11.43 28.26
N TYR A 265 -12.52 11.21 26.96
CA TYR A 265 -12.54 12.28 25.96
C TYR A 265 -13.40 11.93 24.74
N VAL A 266 -13.75 12.99 24.00
CA VAL A 266 -14.42 12.93 22.69
C VAL A 266 -13.62 13.77 21.69
N ILE A 267 -13.53 13.31 20.44
CA ILE A 267 -13.00 14.08 19.31
C ILE A 267 -14.09 14.19 18.26
N ALA A 268 -14.36 15.39 17.76
CA ALA A 268 -15.23 15.62 16.60
C ALA A 268 -14.41 16.19 15.43
N ILE A 269 -14.62 15.65 14.24
CA ILE A 269 -13.82 15.94 13.04
C ILE A 269 -14.73 16.57 11.98
N LEU A 270 -14.31 17.70 11.41
CA LEU A 270 -15.04 18.32 10.30
C LEU A 270 -15.03 17.41 9.08
N GLN A 271 -16.11 17.41 8.31
CA GLN A 271 -16.19 16.62 7.08
C GLN A 271 -15.12 17.03 6.06
N SER A 272 -14.86 18.34 5.94
CA SER A 272 -13.97 18.92 4.92
C SER A 272 -13.33 20.24 5.38
N PRO A 273 -12.33 20.78 4.65
CA PRO A 273 -11.69 22.06 4.95
C PRO A 273 -12.65 23.28 4.93
N MET A 274 -12.35 24.31 5.73
CA MET A 274 -13.23 25.47 5.97
C MET A 274 -13.12 26.64 4.96
N LEU A 275 -12.39 26.53 3.83
CA LEU A 275 -12.32 27.61 2.83
C LEU A 275 -13.60 27.68 1.98
N GLY A 276 -14.11 28.87 1.66
CA GLY A 276 -15.41 29.08 0.98
C GLY A 276 -15.62 28.36 -0.37
N GLU A 277 -16.89 28.24 -0.77
CA GLU A 277 -17.39 27.41 -1.89
C GLU A 277 -17.16 27.99 -3.30
N ASP A 278 -16.98 29.30 -3.45
CA ASP A 278 -17.05 30.01 -4.73
C ASP A 278 -15.68 30.38 -5.35
N ASP A 279 -14.56 29.96 -4.77
CA ASP A 279 -13.23 30.36 -5.26
C ASP A 279 -12.49 29.17 -5.89
N ASP A 280 -12.31 29.22 -7.21
CA ASP A 280 -11.49 28.24 -7.94
C ASP A 280 -10.02 28.20 -7.42
N ASN A 281 -9.61 29.18 -6.61
CA ASN A 281 -8.31 29.19 -5.97
C ASN A 281 -8.23 28.34 -4.69
N THR A 282 -9.33 27.83 -4.11
CA THR A 282 -9.34 27.04 -2.84
C THR A 282 -9.35 25.52 -3.03
N ILE A 283 -9.13 25.07 -4.27
CA ILE A 283 -9.38 23.68 -4.74
C ILE A 283 -8.36 22.65 -4.22
N ASN A 284 -7.25 23.07 -3.60
CA ASN A 284 -6.14 22.17 -3.25
C ASN A 284 -5.93 21.97 -1.73
N ASN A 285 -6.74 22.61 -0.88
CA ASN A 285 -6.62 22.46 0.57
C ASN A 285 -7.16 21.09 1.02
N ILE A 286 -6.35 20.39 1.83
CA ILE A 286 -6.63 19.09 2.45
C ILE A 286 -6.48 19.15 4.00
N ILE A 287 -6.46 20.33 4.61
CA ILE A 287 -6.37 20.50 6.07
C ILE A 287 -7.77 20.54 6.68
N ILE A 288 -8.04 19.58 7.57
CA ILE A 288 -9.31 19.44 8.29
C ILE A 288 -9.05 19.69 9.78
N ARG A 289 -9.90 20.50 10.44
CA ARG A 289 -9.83 20.71 11.90
C ARG A 289 -10.64 19.66 12.66
N ALA A 290 -10.11 19.27 13.81
CA ALA A 290 -10.76 18.42 14.80
C ALA A 290 -10.82 19.13 16.17
N ALA A 291 -11.89 18.92 16.92
CA ALA A 291 -12.12 19.48 18.24
C ALA A 291 -12.05 18.38 19.31
N TYR A 292 -11.23 18.59 20.35
CA TYR A 292 -11.03 17.64 21.45
C TYR A 292 -11.71 18.14 22.73
N PHE A 293 -12.47 17.25 23.36
CA PHE A 293 -13.22 17.50 24.59
C PHE A 293 -12.84 16.50 25.68
N SER A 294 -12.72 16.94 26.93
CA SER A 294 -12.75 16.01 28.05
C SER A 294 -14.19 15.66 28.41
N VAL A 295 -14.42 14.42 28.82
CA VAL A 295 -15.71 13.95 29.34
C VAL A 295 -15.64 13.94 30.86
N SER A 296 -16.72 14.41 31.49
CA SER A 296 -16.95 14.26 32.93
C SER A 296 -18.35 13.68 33.15
N MET A 297 -18.51 12.90 34.22
CA MET A 297 -19.82 12.33 34.59
C MET A 297 -20.45 13.15 35.71
N SER A 298 -21.72 13.49 35.55
CA SER A 298 -22.54 14.05 36.63
C SER A 298 -22.85 13.00 37.72
N GLU A 299 -23.42 13.44 38.83
CA GLU A 299 -23.88 12.54 39.92
C GLU A 299 -24.93 11.50 39.46
N TYR A 300 -25.61 11.74 38.34
CA TYR A 300 -26.61 10.85 37.74
C TYR A 300 -26.06 10.03 36.56
N ASN A 301 -24.74 9.95 36.38
CA ASN A 301 -24.08 9.25 35.27
C ASN A 301 -24.47 9.80 33.88
N ILE A 302 -24.83 11.09 33.81
CA ILE A 302 -25.02 11.82 32.55
C ILE A 302 -23.68 12.44 32.16
N PRO A 303 -23.17 12.19 30.95
CA PRO A 303 -21.90 12.75 30.49
C PRO A 303 -22.03 14.23 30.12
N THR A 304 -21.00 15.00 30.46
CA THR A 304 -20.85 16.41 30.11
C THR A 304 -19.50 16.60 29.44
N LEU A 305 -19.48 17.33 28.32
CA LEU A 305 -18.25 17.66 27.59
C LEU A 305 -17.67 18.99 28.04
N THR A 306 -16.35 19.13 27.91
CA THR A 306 -15.65 20.40 28.07
C THR A 306 -14.57 20.49 27.02
N TYR A 307 -14.68 21.47 26.13
CA TYR A 307 -13.67 21.74 25.12
C TYR A 307 -12.28 21.96 25.73
N LYS A 308 -11.24 21.42 25.09
CA LYS A 308 -9.84 21.58 25.56
C LYS A 308 -8.90 22.16 24.52
N LYS A 309 -8.99 21.69 23.28
CA LYS A 309 -8.10 22.08 22.20
C LYS A 309 -8.68 21.74 20.84
N SER A 310 -8.16 22.38 19.80
CA SER A 310 -8.31 21.95 18.42
C SER A 310 -6.97 21.52 17.84
N PHE A 311 -7.01 20.57 16.91
CA PHE A 311 -5.86 20.09 16.16
C PHE A 311 -6.26 19.85 14.70
N VAL A 312 -5.31 19.48 13.85
CA VAL A 312 -5.59 19.21 12.43
C VAL A 312 -5.23 17.80 12.03
N ILE A 313 -5.97 17.30 11.04
CA ILE A 313 -5.66 16.10 10.27
C ILE A 313 -5.54 16.48 8.79
N GLU A 314 -4.77 15.71 8.02
CA GLU A 314 -4.57 15.95 6.59
C GLU A 314 -5.31 14.90 5.75
N GLY A 315 -6.15 15.36 4.82
CA GLY A 315 -6.78 14.54 3.79
C GLY A 315 -5.77 13.94 2.83
N SER A 316 -6.07 12.82 2.16
CA SER A 316 -5.15 12.28 1.16
C SER A 316 -5.12 13.14 -0.10
N SER A 317 -4.01 13.02 -0.84
CA SER A 317 -3.91 13.62 -2.18
C SER A 317 -5.07 13.13 -3.05
N PRO A 318 -5.73 13.99 -3.84
CA PRO A 318 -6.82 13.56 -4.72
C PRO A 318 -6.41 12.47 -5.72
N ALA A 319 -5.11 12.40 -6.06
CA ALA A 319 -4.56 11.38 -6.94
C ALA A 319 -4.43 10.00 -6.26
N ALA A 320 -4.51 9.91 -4.94
CA ALA A 320 -4.54 8.64 -4.21
C ALA A 320 -5.87 7.87 -4.40
N TYR A 321 -6.85 8.47 -5.08
CA TYR A 321 -8.15 7.89 -5.38
C TYR A 321 -8.26 7.61 -6.88
N GLU A 322 -8.31 6.34 -7.24
CA GLU A 322 -8.11 5.83 -8.59
C GLU A 322 -9.43 5.49 -9.30
N ASN A 323 -10.48 5.16 -8.55
CA ASN A 323 -11.75 4.73 -9.14
C ASN A 323 -12.40 5.85 -10.00
N LYS A 324 -12.17 7.11 -9.65
CA LYS A 324 -12.61 8.30 -10.42
C LYS A 324 -11.62 9.45 -10.20
N SER A 325 -11.59 10.40 -11.14
CA SER A 325 -10.84 11.65 -10.95
C SER A 325 -11.44 12.48 -9.80
N ASN A 326 -10.58 12.94 -8.89
CA ASN A 326 -10.94 13.70 -7.71
C ASN A 326 -10.15 15.02 -7.62
N LYS A 327 -10.71 15.99 -6.90
CA LYS A 327 -10.08 17.25 -6.46
C LYS A 327 -10.05 17.29 -4.93
N ALA A 328 -9.30 18.21 -4.31
CA ALA A 328 -9.24 18.26 -2.84
C ALA A 328 -10.60 18.52 -2.19
N LYS A 329 -11.47 19.28 -2.88
CA LYS A 329 -12.87 19.49 -2.44
C LYS A 329 -13.74 18.22 -2.42
N ASP A 330 -13.32 17.15 -3.09
CA ASP A 330 -14.03 15.88 -3.12
C ASP A 330 -13.65 14.98 -1.94
N ILE A 331 -12.57 15.30 -1.21
CA ILE A 331 -12.09 14.54 -0.05
C ILE A 331 -12.95 14.87 1.17
N LYS A 332 -13.48 13.82 1.82
CA LYS A 332 -14.39 13.93 2.96
C LYS A 332 -14.08 12.87 4.02
N TYR A 333 -14.20 13.21 5.30
CA TYR A 333 -14.30 12.21 6.37
C TYR A 333 -15.75 11.93 6.70
N SER A 334 -16.09 10.67 7.04
CA SER A 334 -17.48 10.27 7.33
C SER A 334 -17.77 9.49 8.59
N ALA A 335 -16.77 8.89 9.22
CA ALA A 335 -16.92 8.32 10.54
C ALA A 335 -15.55 8.19 11.19
N ALA A 336 -15.53 8.01 12.51
CA ALA A 336 -14.33 7.66 13.23
C ALA A 336 -14.58 6.70 14.41
N GLN A 337 -13.52 6.00 14.83
CA GLN A 337 -13.58 5.04 15.93
C GLN A 337 -12.32 5.10 16.79
N TYR A 338 -12.47 4.96 18.09
CA TYR A 338 -11.33 4.88 19.00
C TYR A 338 -10.57 3.57 18.79
N LEU A 339 -9.23 3.62 18.79
CA LEU A 339 -8.39 2.43 18.77
C LEU A 339 -7.62 2.26 20.09
N SER A 340 -6.82 3.26 20.48
CA SER A 340 -6.04 3.25 21.71
C SER A 340 -5.83 4.66 22.26
N GLU A 341 -5.12 4.78 23.38
CA GLU A 341 -4.67 6.08 23.85
C GLU A 341 -3.93 6.78 22.71
N HIS A 342 -4.32 8.03 22.43
CA HIS A 342 -3.84 8.85 21.32
C HIS A 342 -4.07 8.33 19.89
N LYS A 343 -4.84 7.25 19.68
CA LYS A 343 -5.06 6.69 18.35
C LYS A 343 -6.53 6.46 18.04
N PHE A 344 -6.95 6.90 16.85
CA PHE A 344 -8.28 6.65 16.32
C PHE A 344 -8.21 6.29 14.83
N ILE A 345 -9.27 5.67 14.32
CA ILE A 345 -9.41 5.36 12.90
C ILE A 345 -10.47 6.28 12.33
N ALA A 346 -10.29 6.78 11.11
CA ALA A 346 -11.35 7.51 10.40
C ALA A 346 -11.54 6.98 8.97
N LEU A 347 -12.78 7.04 8.50
CA LEU A 347 -13.16 6.74 7.13
C LEU A 347 -13.06 8.01 6.30
N GLU A 348 -12.08 8.05 5.40
CA GLU A 348 -11.95 9.08 4.37
C GLU A 348 -12.54 8.57 3.06
N ARG A 349 -13.15 9.46 2.28
CA ARG A 349 -13.86 9.13 1.06
C ARG A 349 -13.59 10.17 -0.01
N ALA A 350 -13.62 9.70 -1.24
CA ALA A 350 -13.74 10.52 -2.43
C ALA A 350 -14.72 9.85 -3.42
N LYS A 351 -14.83 10.37 -4.63
CA LYS A 351 -15.78 9.85 -5.62
C LYS A 351 -15.49 8.38 -5.94
N GLY A 352 -16.37 7.50 -5.48
CA GLY A 352 -16.36 6.07 -5.82
C GLY A 352 -15.35 5.22 -5.06
N GLN A 353 -14.71 5.74 -4.01
CA GLN A 353 -13.71 5.01 -3.23
C GLN A 353 -13.64 5.56 -1.80
N GLY A 354 -13.59 4.65 -0.82
CA GLY A 354 -13.33 4.93 0.58
C GLY A 354 -12.02 4.29 1.05
N LYS A 355 -11.44 4.87 2.10
CA LYS A 355 -10.20 4.43 2.76
C LYS A 355 -10.35 4.57 4.26
N LEU A 356 -9.81 3.61 5.03
CA LEU A 356 -9.67 3.79 6.47
C LEU A 356 -8.24 4.22 6.77
N PHE A 357 -8.11 5.17 7.67
CA PHE A 357 -6.82 5.67 8.15
C PHE A 357 -6.75 5.60 9.66
N LEU A 358 -5.63 5.10 10.17
CA LEU A 358 -5.22 5.27 11.56
C LEU A 358 -4.61 6.66 11.72
N PHE A 359 -5.04 7.38 12.75
CA PHE A 359 -4.49 8.68 13.15
C PHE A 359 -3.88 8.58 14.55
N ASP A 360 -2.63 9.03 14.69
CA ASP A 360 -1.97 9.29 15.96
C ASP A 360 -1.99 10.79 16.27
N PHE A 361 -2.57 11.16 17.42
CA PHE A 361 -2.68 12.55 17.84
C PHE A 361 -1.86 12.89 19.10
N GLU A 362 -0.88 12.06 19.49
CA GLU A 362 -0.09 12.28 20.71
C GLU A 362 0.70 13.59 20.66
N HIS A 363 1.34 13.89 19.52
CA HIS A 363 2.27 15.00 19.35
C HIS A 363 1.72 16.17 18.51
N VAL A 364 0.39 16.24 18.35
CA VAL A 364 -0.24 17.29 17.54
C VAL A 364 -0.09 18.66 18.15
N THR A 365 0.05 19.66 17.27
CA THR A 365 0.00 21.07 17.69
C THR A 365 -1.41 21.44 18.14
N ASN A 366 -1.53 22.04 19.32
CA ASN A 366 -2.77 22.70 19.72
C ASN A 366 -2.93 23.99 18.91
N ILE A 367 -3.88 24.02 17.99
CA ILE A 367 -4.08 25.17 17.09
C ILE A 367 -4.51 26.42 17.85
N ASP A 368 -5.17 26.26 18.99
CA ASP A 368 -5.63 27.36 19.84
C ASP A 368 -4.47 28.16 20.45
N ASP A 369 -3.28 27.55 20.55
CA ASP A 369 -2.07 28.20 21.05
C ASP A 369 -1.25 28.87 19.94
N THR A 370 -1.76 28.90 18.71
CA THR A 370 -1.06 29.42 17.52
C THR A 370 -1.71 30.69 16.97
N LYS A 371 -1.07 31.33 15.98
CA LYS A 371 -1.66 32.46 15.23
C LYS A 371 -2.94 32.10 14.45
N TYR A 372 -3.30 30.81 14.35
CA TYR A 372 -4.42 30.31 13.55
C TYR A 372 -5.68 29.98 14.38
N ALA A 373 -5.66 30.22 15.69
CA ALA A 373 -6.75 29.87 16.61
C ALA A 373 -8.13 30.35 16.12
N ASP A 374 -8.26 31.63 15.78
CA ASP A 374 -9.55 32.28 15.48
C ASP A 374 -9.68 32.79 14.04
N ASN A 375 -8.98 32.18 13.08
CA ASN A 375 -9.03 32.59 11.65
C ASN A 375 -8.74 31.42 10.69
N LEU A 376 -8.97 31.64 9.39
CA LEU A 376 -8.73 30.68 8.30
C LEU A 376 -7.31 30.79 7.67
N GLY A 377 -6.36 31.37 8.40
CA GLY A 377 -5.00 31.59 7.91
C GLY A 377 -4.24 30.28 7.65
N LEU A 378 -4.47 29.25 8.47
CA LEU A 378 -3.84 27.94 8.28
C LEU A 378 -4.29 27.33 6.96
N GLU A 379 -5.60 27.29 6.76
CA GLU A 379 -6.23 26.78 5.56
C GLU A 379 -5.78 27.56 4.31
N SER A 380 -5.64 28.87 4.42
CA SER A 380 -5.20 29.72 3.31
C SER A 380 -3.72 29.49 2.96
N GLU A 381 -2.82 29.39 3.96
CA GLU A 381 -1.38 29.20 3.74
C GLU A 381 -1.00 27.78 3.25
N THR A 382 -1.86 26.78 3.47
CA THR A 382 -1.61 25.35 3.14
C THR A 382 -2.34 24.86 1.89
N ASN A 383 -3.05 25.74 1.19
CA ASN A 383 -3.90 25.42 0.05
C ASN A 383 -3.10 25.07 -1.23
N GLY A 384 -2.37 23.95 -1.21
CA GLY A 384 -1.53 23.47 -2.30
C GLY A 384 -0.18 24.17 -2.45
N GLU A 385 0.14 25.14 -1.59
CA GLU A 385 1.42 25.87 -1.60
C GLU A 385 2.42 25.37 -0.56
N LYS A 386 1.93 24.95 0.61
CA LYS A 386 2.75 24.49 1.74
C LYS A 386 2.08 23.35 2.48
N THR A 387 2.88 22.46 3.06
CA THR A 387 2.39 21.44 4.02
C THR A 387 2.14 22.06 5.40
N ALA A 388 1.37 21.38 6.27
CA ALA A 388 1.20 21.85 7.66
C ALA A 388 2.56 22.01 8.38
N ALA A 389 3.48 21.07 8.17
CA ALA A 389 4.82 21.11 8.74
C ALA A 389 5.62 22.36 8.31
N GLN A 390 5.52 22.76 7.04
CA GLN A 390 6.19 23.97 6.51
C GLN A 390 5.68 25.28 7.13
N VAL A 391 4.45 25.28 7.67
CA VAL A 391 3.90 26.43 8.43
C VAL A 391 4.02 26.27 9.95
N GLY A 392 4.80 25.29 10.41
CA GLY A 392 5.09 25.04 11.82
C GLY A 392 3.98 24.32 12.58
N ILE A 393 3.09 23.61 11.88
CA ILE A 393 1.99 22.84 12.47
C ILE A 393 2.27 21.35 12.31
N VAL A 394 2.25 20.63 13.43
CA VAL A 394 2.28 19.16 13.45
C VAL A 394 0.83 18.66 13.42
N ALA A 395 0.40 18.12 12.29
CA ALA A 395 -0.87 17.44 12.11
C ALA A 395 -0.85 16.05 12.76
N ALA A 396 -2.03 15.43 12.95
CA ALA A 396 -2.10 14.03 13.39
C ALA A 396 -1.44 13.13 12.35
N GLU A 397 -0.61 12.20 12.80
CA GLU A 397 0.09 11.29 11.90
C GLU A 397 -0.92 10.30 11.32
N LYS A 398 -1.00 10.25 9.98
CA LYS A 398 -1.97 9.43 9.25
C LYS A 398 -1.31 8.18 8.66
N THR A 399 -1.91 7.01 8.82
CA THR A 399 -1.46 5.75 8.22
C THR A 399 -2.62 5.01 7.58
N LEU A 400 -2.49 4.62 6.31
CA LEU A 400 -3.52 3.85 5.59
C LEU A 400 -3.67 2.46 6.20
N ILE A 401 -4.89 2.07 6.58
CA ILE A 401 -5.17 0.72 7.10
C ILE A 401 -6.06 -0.10 6.16
N TRP A 402 -6.74 0.53 5.20
CA TRP A 402 -7.62 -0.14 4.25
C TRP A 402 -7.96 0.76 3.06
N ASP A 403 -8.01 0.17 1.87
CA ASP A 403 -8.48 0.82 0.65
C ASP A 403 -9.60 -0.03 0.00
N SER A 404 -10.69 0.61 -0.42
CA SER A 404 -11.77 -0.06 -1.16
C SER A 404 -11.40 -0.40 -2.61
N ALA A 405 -10.35 0.21 -3.17
CA ALA A 405 -9.86 -0.12 -4.50
C ALA A 405 -9.15 -1.50 -4.52
N PRO A 406 -9.15 -2.22 -5.66
CA PRO A 406 -8.49 -3.51 -5.82
C PRO A 406 -6.97 -3.34 -5.98
N VAL A 407 -6.33 -2.76 -4.97
CA VAL A 407 -4.89 -2.47 -4.92
C VAL A 407 -4.22 -3.33 -3.83
N VAL A 408 -2.90 -3.29 -3.74
CA VAL A 408 -2.17 -3.84 -2.58
C VAL A 408 -2.61 -3.11 -1.31
N GLY A 409 -2.92 -3.87 -0.25
CA GLY A 409 -3.61 -3.34 0.92
C GLY A 409 -5.07 -2.94 0.70
N GLY A 410 -5.64 -3.24 -0.46
CA GLY A 410 -7.01 -2.90 -0.81
C GLY A 410 -7.97 -4.08 -0.70
N SER A 411 -9.16 -3.92 -1.27
CA SER A 411 -10.22 -4.94 -1.34
C SER A 411 -10.43 -5.40 -2.77
N ILE A 412 -10.27 -6.69 -3.03
CA ILE A 412 -10.50 -7.28 -4.37
C ILE A 412 -11.99 -7.46 -4.70
N ASP A 413 -12.88 -7.28 -3.72
CA ASP A 413 -14.31 -7.64 -3.79
C ASP A 413 -15.27 -6.57 -3.24
N PHE A 414 -14.84 -5.32 -3.15
CA PHE A 414 -15.66 -4.21 -2.64
C PHE A 414 -16.47 -3.46 -3.73
N SER A 415 -16.52 -3.99 -4.95
CA SER A 415 -17.24 -3.35 -6.07
C SER A 415 -18.74 -3.23 -5.80
N GLY A 416 -19.34 -2.09 -6.17
CA GLY A 416 -20.80 -1.85 -6.07
C GLY A 416 -21.27 -1.25 -4.74
N ALA A 417 -20.37 -1.09 -3.76
CA ALA A 417 -20.66 -0.38 -2.51
C ALA A 417 -20.58 1.15 -2.74
N SER A 418 -21.73 1.84 -2.73
CA SER A 418 -21.80 3.31 -2.77
C SER A 418 -21.98 3.88 -1.37
N LYS A 419 -21.47 5.09 -1.12
CA LYS A 419 -21.72 5.89 0.10
C LYS A 419 -21.56 5.13 1.42
N GLN A 420 -20.45 4.39 1.59
CA GLN A 420 -20.08 3.88 2.91
C GLN A 420 -19.81 5.08 3.81
N GLU A 421 -20.52 5.22 4.94
CA GLU A 421 -20.43 6.41 5.79
C GLU A 421 -20.24 6.00 7.25
N GLY A 422 -21.05 5.07 7.76
CA GLY A 422 -20.83 4.43 9.05
C GLY A 422 -19.83 3.28 9.00
N PHE A 423 -18.91 3.21 9.97
CA PHE A 423 -18.15 1.99 10.25
C PHE A 423 -17.92 1.77 11.75
N VAL A 424 -17.68 0.52 12.13
CA VAL A 424 -17.25 0.16 13.49
C VAL A 424 -16.20 -0.96 13.46
N VAL A 425 -15.18 -0.87 14.31
CA VAL A 425 -14.26 -1.98 14.58
C VAL A 425 -14.96 -2.98 15.49
N ASP A 426 -14.95 -4.27 15.15
CA ASP A 426 -15.65 -5.27 15.95
C ASP A 426 -15.08 -5.34 17.37
N VAL A 427 -15.95 -5.17 18.37
CA VAL A 427 -15.56 -5.11 19.78
C VAL A 427 -14.95 -6.43 20.29
N ASN A 428 -15.15 -7.54 19.58
CA ASN A 428 -14.61 -8.85 19.93
C ASN A 428 -13.41 -9.26 19.05
N ASP A 429 -13.19 -8.59 17.93
CA ASP A 429 -12.13 -8.92 16.99
C ASP A 429 -11.65 -7.68 16.22
N PRO A 430 -10.53 -7.04 16.62
CA PRO A 430 -10.04 -5.82 15.99
C PRO A 430 -9.54 -6.02 14.56
N THR A 431 -9.47 -7.26 14.05
CA THR A 431 -9.14 -7.50 12.62
C THR A 431 -10.37 -7.42 11.71
N LYS A 432 -11.56 -7.28 12.31
CA LYS A 432 -12.83 -7.14 11.62
C LYS A 432 -13.34 -5.70 11.71
N VAL A 433 -13.72 -5.16 10.56
CA VAL A 433 -14.42 -3.89 10.45
C VAL A 433 -15.77 -4.13 9.80
N TRP A 434 -16.80 -3.53 10.37
CA TRP A 434 -18.11 -3.49 9.75
C TRP A 434 -18.32 -2.13 9.09
N MET A 435 -18.69 -2.11 7.81
CA MET A 435 -19.04 -0.89 7.09
C MET A 435 -20.51 -0.90 6.70
N LEU A 436 -21.17 0.26 6.75
CA LEU A 436 -22.57 0.47 6.43
C LEU A 436 -22.69 1.61 5.43
N ASN A 437 -23.47 1.43 4.37
CA ASN A 437 -23.79 2.56 3.49
C ASN A 437 -24.94 3.40 4.02
N ASP A 438 -24.83 4.70 3.76
CA ASP A 438 -25.99 5.55 3.64
C ASP A 438 -26.57 5.43 2.22
N ASN A 439 -27.86 5.15 2.12
CA ASN A 439 -28.55 5.05 0.85
C ASN A 439 -29.43 6.27 0.55
N ASP A 440 -29.38 7.31 1.39
CA ASP A 440 -30.17 8.55 1.32
C ASP A 440 -31.66 8.27 1.08
N PHE A 441 -32.23 7.32 1.81
CA PHE A 441 -33.62 6.88 1.64
C PHE A 441 -33.97 6.38 0.23
N GLY A 442 -32.98 5.87 -0.49
CA GLY A 442 -33.14 5.37 -1.86
C GLY A 442 -33.34 6.45 -2.92
N LEU A 443 -32.98 7.71 -2.62
CA LEU A 443 -32.88 8.79 -3.60
C LEU A 443 -31.95 8.40 -4.76
N GLU A 444 -32.18 8.99 -5.94
CA GLU A 444 -31.36 8.78 -7.15
C GLU A 444 -31.20 7.32 -7.61
N GLY A 445 -32.07 6.42 -7.15
CA GLY A 445 -31.97 4.99 -7.46
C GLY A 445 -30.97 4.23 -6.58
N ASN A 446 -30.53 4.81 -5.46
CA ASN A 446 -29.67 4.15 -4.50
C ASN A 446 -30.29 2.82 -4.00
N GLY A 447 -29.40 1.84 -3.80
CA GLY A 447 -29.72 0.47 -3.40
C GLY A 447 -30.31 0.34 -2.00
N PRO A 448 -30.44 -0.90 -1.48
CA PRO A 448 -30.77 -1.10 -0.07
C PRO A 448 -29.63 -0.61 0.83
N VAL A 449 -29.91 -0.49 2.13
CA VAL A 449 -28.85 -0.43 3.13
C VAL A 449 -28.20 -1.81 3.22
N GLU A 450 -26.89 -1.83 3.11
CA GLU A 450 -26.01 -2.99 3.15
C GLU A 450 -24.90 -2.76 4.18
N MET A 451 -24.66 -3.77 5.01
CA MET A 451 -23.54 -3.81 5.93
C MET A 451 -22.57 -4.90 5.51
N ARG A 452 -21.28 -4.59 5.47
CA ARG A 452 -20.22 -5.49 4.99
C ARG A 452 -19.29 -5.86 6.12
N GLU A 453 -19.03 -7.17 6.28
CA GLU A 453 -17.96 -7.68 7.14
C GLU A 453 -16.65 -7.62 6.36
N LEU A 454 -15.79 -6.66 6.71
CA LEU A 454 -14.43 -6.57 6.19
C LEU A 454 -13.48 -7.28 7.14
N VAL A 455 -12.81 -8.31 6.63
CA VAL A 455 -11.64 -8.87 7.28
C VAL A 455 -10.44 -8.18 6.66
N LEU A 456 -9.76 -7.35 7.44
CA LEU A 456 -8.67 -6.53 6.90
C LEU A 456 -7.46 -7.36 6.47
N GLY A 457 -7.35 -8.61 6.96
CA GLY A 457 -6.15 -9.44 6.74
C GLY A 457 -4.91 -8.93 7.48
N ARG A 458 -5.04 -7.82 8.22
CA ARG A 458 -3.97 -7.11 8.90
C ARG A 458 -4.41 -6.42 10.19
N SER A 459 -3.42 -5.96 10.96
CA SER A 459 -3.67 -5.20 12.18
C SER A 459 -4.10 -3.77 11.87
N LEU A 460 -4.87 -3.16 12.77
CA LEU A 460 -5.26 -1.75 12.70
C LEU A 460 -4.10 -0.77 13.00
N ALA A 461 -2.88 -1.27 13.23
CA ALA A 461 -1.71 -0.45 13.52
C ALA A 461 -1.05 0.17 12.27
N GLY A 462 -1.55 -0.13 11.06
CA GLY A 462 -1.17 0.51 9.80
C GLY A 462 0.09 -0.02 9.10
N ALA A 463 0.94 -0.76 9.80
CA ALA A 463 2.04 -1.53 9.22
C ALA A 463 1.79 -3.03 9.39
N THR A 464 1.96 -3.80 8.33
CA THR A 464 1.55 -5.22 8.29
C THR A 464 2.71 -6.14 7.94
N VAL A 465 2.87 -7.20 8.72
CA VAL A 465 3.73 -8.33 8.34
C VAL A 465 2.83 -9.44 7.80
N CYS A 466 2.99 -9.80 6.52
CA CYS A 466 2.23 -10.89 5.92
C CYS A 466 2.57 -12.23 6.58
N GLY A 467 1.66 -13.19 6.50
CA GLY A 467 1.96 -14.56 6.89
C GLY A 467 3.08 -15.14 6.03
N MET A 468 3.88 -16.05 6.60
CA MET A 468 4.85 -16.81 5.83
C MET A 468 4.12 -17.55 4.70
N PRO A 469 4.50 -17.36 3.42
CA PRO A 469 3.83 -18.03 2.32
C PRO A 469 4.15 -19.52 2.33
N GLU A 470 3.17 -20.34 1.92
CA GLU A 470 3.45 -21.71 1.54
C GLU A 470 4.09 -21.71 0.15
N HIS A 471 5.24 -22.37 0.02
CA HIS A 471 5.90 -22.54 -1.27
C HIS A 471 5.14 -23.55 -2.16
N PRO A 472 4.98 -23.27 -3.46
CA PRO A 472 4.17 -24.06 -4.37
C PRO A 472 4.66 -25.51 -4.49
N PRO A 473 3.83 -26.43 -5.02
CA PRO A 473 4.25 -27.82 -5.24
C PRO A 473 5.44 -27.90 -6.19
N THR A 474 6.10 -29.07 -6.20
CA THR A 474 7.28 -29.34 -7.04
C THR A 474 7.06 -28.90 -8.50
N PRO A 475 7.93 -28.05 -9.06
CA PRO A 475 7.82 -27.63 -10.45
C PRO A 475 8.08 -28.82 -11.38
N LYS A 476 7.36 -28.87 -12.51
CA LYS A 476 7.58 -29.91 -13.53
C LYS A 476 8.79 -29.56 -14.38
N ILE A 477 9.95 -30.10 -14.02
CA ILE A 477 11.21 -29.79 -14.69
C ILE A 477 11.18 -30.20 -16.17
N ASP A 478 11.38 -29.23 -17.07
CA ASP A 478 11.70 -29.45 -18.47
C ASP A 478 12.92 -28.63 -18.89
N ILE A 479 14.03 -29.33 -19.13
CA ILE A 479 15.32 -28.74 -19.53
C ILE A 479 15.55 -28.77 -21.04
N HIS A 480 14.49 -29.02 -21.83
CA HIS A 480 14.53 -28.92 -23.28
C HIS A 480 14.05 -27.52 -23.71
N PRO A 481 14.93 -26.67 -24.26
CA PRO A 481 14.53 -25.33 -24.67
C PRO A 481 13.53 -25.43 -25.80
N THR A 482 12.41 -24.73 -25.68
CA THR A 482 11.42 -24.65 -26.76
C THR A 482 11.93 -23.86 -27.95
N LYS A 483 12.91 -22.96 -27.73
CA LYS A 483 13.48 -22.08 -28.74
C LYS A 483 12.41 -21.22 -29.45
N THR A 484 11.32 -20.87 -28.74
CA THR A 484 10.28 -19.95 -29.23
C THR A 484 10.80 -18.53 -29.40
N ILE A 485 11.82 -18.16 -28.62
CA ILE A 485 12.74 -17.08 -28.96
C ILE A 485 14.17 -17.61 -28.85
N GLN A 486 15.10 -16.98 -29.57
CA GLN A 486 16.53 -17.25 -29.48
C GLN A 486 17.29 -15.96 -29.23
N LEU A 487 18.25 -16.01 -28.32
CA LEU A 487 19.17 -14.91 -28.10
C LEU A 487 20.39 -15.08 -29.01
N VAL A 488 20.58 -14.12 -29.91
CA VAL A 488 21.75 -14.07 -30.80
C VAL A 488 22.58 -12.87 -30.42
N ASN A 489 23.82 -13.09 -29.95
CA ASN A 489 24.73 -11.99 -29.64
C ASN A 489 24.86 -11.08 -30.89
N SER A 490 24.47 -9.83 -30.72
CA SER A 490 24.49 -8.82 -31.76
C SER A 490 25.77 -7.99 -31.64
N GLN A 491 26.09 -7.59 -30.40
CA GLN A 491 27.09 -6.57 -30.15
C GLN A 491 27.54 -6.53 -28.69
N THR A 492 28.82 -6.25 -28.45
CA THR A 492 29.37 -6.03 -27.11
C THR A 492 30.20 -4.75 -27.12
N TYR A 493 29.86 -3.82 -26.23
CA TYR A 493 30.56 -2.56 -26.03
C TYR A 493 31.43 -2.65 -24.80
N ARG A 494 32.74 -2.43 -24.96
CA ARG A 494 33.66 -2.34 -23.84
C ARG A 494 33.67 -0.91 -23.31
N ILE A 495 33.39 -0.75 -22.02
CA ILE A 495 33.43 0.52 -21.30
C ILE A 495 34.81 0.71 -20.67
N SER A 496 35.29 -0.29 -19.91
CA SER A 496 36.64 -0.29 -19.32
C SER A 496 37.45 -1.51 -19.72
N SER A 497 38.78 -1.39 -19.59
CA SER A 497 39.72 -2.46 -19.86
C SER A 497 40.23 -3.23 -18.65
N GLU A 498 40.02 -2.68 -17.48
CA GLU A 498 40.46 -3.25 -16.21
C GLU A 498 39.42 -4.25 -15.70
N PRO A 499 39.79 -5.54 -15.51
CA PRO A 499 38.86 -6.52 -14.95
C PRO A 499 38.31 -6.07 -13.59
N GLY A 500 36.99 -6.11 -13.43
CA GLY A 500 36.35 -5.76 -12.15
C GLY A 500 36.44 -4.28 -11.76
N ALA A 501 36.53 -3.37 -12.73
CA ALA A 501 36.58 -1.93 -12.46
C ALA A 501 35.22 -1.29 -12.15
N GLY A 502 34.12 -2.04 -12.31
CA GLY A 502 32.77 -1.54 -12.02
C GLY A 502 32.27 -0.49 -13.01
N ALA A 503 32.72 -0.53 -14.26
CA ALA A 503 32.39 0.50 -15.24
C ALA A 503 30.98 0.34 -15.86
N ALA A 504 30.19 -0.64 -15.41
CA ALA A 504 28.87 -0.97 -15.97
C ALA A 504 27.92 -1.58 -14.92
N GLU A 505 27.80 -0.95 -13.74
CA GLU A 505 26.98 -1.47 -12.63
C GLU A 505 25.49 -1.52 -13.01
N ASN A 506 24.97 -0.41 -13.54
CA ASN A 506 23.55 -0.30 -13.85
C ASN A 506 23.33 0.52 -15.12
N PHE A 507 22.22 0.27 -15.83
CA PHE A 507 21.85 1.09 -16.97
C PHE A 507 20.35 1.12 -17.23
N ASP A 508 19.91 2.14 -17.95
CA ASP A 508 18.54 2.21 -18.48
C ASP A 508 18.55 2.81 -19.90
N ILE A 509 17.51 2.51 -20.68
CA ILE A 509 17.46 2.80 -22.11
C ILE A 509 16.27 3.69 -22.45
N ASP A 510 16.54 4.80 -23.13
CA ASP A 510 15.53 5.50 -23.92
C ASP A 510 15.31 4.79 -25.25
N GLU A 511 14.27 3.96 -25.33
CA GLU A 511 13.93 3.21 -26.55
C GLU A 511 13.43 4.10 -27.71
N VAL A 512 13.08 5.36 -27.47
CA VAL A 512 12.68 6.32 -28.51
C VAL A 512 13.91 6.96 -29.14
N ALA A 513 14.84 7.41 -28.30
CA ALA A 513 16.10 8.00 -28.75
C ALA A 513 17.17 6.96 -29.11
N GLN A 514 16.94 5.68 -28.74
CA GLN A 514 17.92 4.59 -28.80
C GLN A 514 19.22 4.96 -28.09
N ARG A 515 19.09 5.44 -26.85
CA ARG A 515 20.23 5.82 -26.00
C ARG A 515 20.24 5.00 -24.73
N ALA A 516 21.41 4.45 -24.37
CA ALA A 516 21.64 3.87 -23.06
C ALA A 516 22.35 4.88 -22.16
N TYR A 517 21.95 4.93 -20.89
CA TYR A 517 22.63 5.67 -19.84
C TYR A 517 23.21 4.64 -18.89
N VAL A 518 24.52 4.66 -18.64
CA VAL A 518 25.23 3.64 -17.87
C VAL A 518 25.91 4.28 -16.66
N ALA A 519 25.73 3.71 -15.48
CA ALA A 519 26.47 4.01 -14.27
C ALA A 519 27.88 3.41 -14.37
N ASN A 520 28.88 4.27 -14.48
CA ASN A 520 30.28 3.89 -14.66
C ASN A 520 31.08 4.33 -13.43
N ASP A 521 31.31 3.40 -12.49
CA ASP A 521 32.01 3.69 -11.24
C ASP A 521 33.51 3.97 -11.43
N ASP A 522 34.14 3.24 -12.36
CA ASP A 522 35.56 3.41 -12.76
C ASP A 522 35.89 4.88 -13.06
N THR A 523 34.99 5.58 -13.76
CA THR A 523 35.18 6.99 -14.11
C THR A 523 34.38 7.99 -13.25
N GLY A 524 33.55 7.50 -12.32
CA GLY A 524 32.64 8.33 -11.54
C GLY A 524 31.65 9.11 -12.42
N ALA A 525 31.04 8.45 -13.40
CA ALA A 525 30.22 9.13 -14.40
C ALA A 525 28.94 8.37 -14.77
N ILE A 526 27.94 9.14 -15.24
CA ILE A 526 26.85 8.59 -16.06
C ILE A 526 27.23 8.78 -17.52
N ASP A 527 27.44 7.69 -18.24
CA ASP A 527 27.81 7.67 -19.65
C ASP A 527 26.58 7.47 -20.55
N MET A 528 26.48 8.25 -21.62
CA MET A 528 25.41 8.11 -22.62
C MET A 528 25.94 7.47 -23.90
N TYR A 529 25.36 6.35 -24.33
CA TYR A 529 25.72 5.63 -25.55
C TYR A 529 24.57 5.61 -26.56
N ASP A 530 24.91 5.61 -27.86
CA ASP A 530 23.96 5.32 -28.95
C ASP A 530 23.91 3.79 -29.15
N VAL A 531 22.76 3.17 -28.86
CA VAL A 531 22.59 1.71 -29.01
C VAL A 531 22.09 1.28 -30.39
N SER A 532 21.92 2.23 -31.32
CA SER A 532 21.51 1.95 -32.71
C SER A 532 22.69 1.71 -33.65
N VAL A 533 23.88 2.13 -33.27
CA VAL A 533 25.12 2.00 -34.05
C VAL A 533 26.18 1.30 -33.22
N SER A 534 27.33 0.94 -33.79
CA SER A 534 28.46 0.40 -33.04
C SER A 534 29.48 1.47 -32.67
N PRO A 535 29.30 2.29 -31.61
CA PRO A 535 30.35 3.20 -31.19
C PRO A 535 31.30 2.54 -30.18
N ALA A 536 32.54 3.03 -30.15
CA ALA A 536 33.59 2.63 -29.22
C ALA A 536 33.73 3.61 -28.03
N SER A 537 32.86 4.62 -27.91
CA SER A 537 32.98 5.69 -26.90
C SER A 537 31.61 6.30 -26.58
N PRO A 538 31.42 6.83 -25.36
CA PRO A 538 30.19 7.53 -24.99
C PRO A 538 30.00 8.78 -25.85
N LEU A 539 28.74 9.11 -26.15
CA LEU A 539 28.32 10.35 -26.80
C LEU A 539 28.59 11.57 -25.91
N SER A 540 28.39 11.39 -24.60
CA SER A 540 28.68 12.37 -23.55
C SER A 540 28.68 11.68 -22.18
N SER A 541 29.30 12.32 -21.20
CA SER A 541 29.35 11.83 -19.82
C SER A 541 28.97 12.95 -18.85
N TYR A 542 28.32 12.59 -17.75
CA TYR A 542 28.07 13.48 -16.61
C TYR A 542 28.86 12.98 -15.40
N LEU A 543 29.85 13.77 -14.99
CA LEU A 543 30.68 13.45 -13.83
C LEU A 543 29.91 13.69 -12.53
N SER A 544 29.92 12.70 -11.64
CA SER A 544 29.40 12.80 -10.28
C SER A 544 30.18 13.86 -9.47
N GLY A 545 31.51 13.86 -9.62
CA GLY A 545 32.44 14.62 -8.80
C GLY A 545 32.59 14.02 -7.40
N GLU A 546 33.84 14.00 -6.91
CA GLU A 546 34.20 13.47 -5.60
C GLU A 546 33.35 14.03 -4.45
N PRO A 547 32.98 13.20 -3.44
CA PRO A 547 33.30 11.76 -3.28
C PRO A 547 32.22 10.82 -3.84
N TYR A 548 31.45 11.26 -4.84
CA TYR A 548 30.23 10.53 -5.23
C TYR A 548 30.49 9.51 -6.34
N LYS A 549 29.91 8.32 -6.22
CA LYS A 549 30.03 7.23 -7.19
C LYS A 549 28.66 6.79 -7.72
N PRO A 550 28.49 6.62 -9.04
CA PRO A 550 27.19 6.28 -9.63
C PRO A 550 26.80 4.84 -9.32
N THR A 551 25.56 4.64 -8.87
CA THR A 551 25.02 3.32 -8.52
C THR A 551 23.92 2.90 -9.50
N SER A 552 22.92 3.75 -9.70
CA SER A 552 21.76 3.45 -10.55
C SER A 552 21.29 4.62 -11.40
N VAL A 553 20.60 4.30 -12.50
CA VAL A 553 20.04 5.27 -13.45
C VAL A 553 18.65 4.83 -13.90
N SER A 554 17.74 5.79 -14.03
CA SER A 554 16.40 5.53 -14.57
C SER A 554 15.95 6.62 -15.54
N VAL A 555 15.38 6.20 -16.67
CA VAL A 555 14.88 7.06 -17.74
C VAL A 555 13.39 7.32 -17.56
N CYS A 556 13.00 8.60 -17.54
CA CYS A 556 11.59 8.94 -17.63
C CYS A 556 11.07 8.74 -19.07
N LYS A 557 10.01 7.94 -19.21
CA LYS A 557 9.41 7.60 -20.51
C LYS A 557 8.60 8.76 -21.11
N SER A 558 7.97 9.60 -20.28
CA SER A 558 7.02 10.62 -20.71
C SER A 558 7.61 12.04 -20.85
N ALA A 559 8.81 12.30 -20.32
CA ALA A 559 9.44 13.61 -20.30
C ALA A 559 10.94 13.56 -20.66
N ASP A 560 11.54 14.73 -20.93
CA ASP A 560 12.98 14.89 -21.17
C ASP A 560 13.77 14.87 -19.85
N MET A 561 13.73 13.73 -19.16
CA MET A 561 14.33 13.56 -17.85
C MET A 561 14.95 12.17 -17.68
N ILE A 562 16.08 12.12 -16.99
CA ILE A 562 16.65 10.92 -16.38
C ILE A 562 16.96 11.24 -14.91
N ALA A 563 16.95 10.22 -14.07
CA ALA A 563 17.45 10.29 -12.70
C ALA A 563 18.70 9.42 -12.60
N ALA A 564 19.69 9.90 -11.85
CA ALA A 564 20.92 9.17 -11.55
C ALA A 564 21.19 9.23 -10.04
N ALA A 565 21.39 8.06 -9.43
CA ALA A 565 21.76 7.90 -8.04
C ALA A 565 23.28 7.84 -7.88
N PHE A 566 23.76 8.37 -6.76
CA PHE A 566 25.16 8.32 -6.42
C PHE A 566 25.36 8.04 -4.93
N ALA A 567 26.13 7.00 -4.61
CA ALA A 567 26.65 6.72 -3.28
C ALA A 567 27.80 7.68 -2.92
N ASN A 568 28.11 7.77 -1.63
CA ASN A 568 29.23 8.55 -1.13
C ASN A 568 30.36 7.59 -0.72
N ASP A 569 31.45 7.59 -1.47
CA ASP A 569 32.54 6.61 -1.39
C ASP A 569 33.64 7.03 -0.38
N GLU A 570 33.48 8.17 0.30
CA GLU A 570 34.37 8.55 1.41
C GLU A 570 34.02 7.81 2.72
N ASP A 571 32.73 7.61 2.95
CA ASP A 571 32.10 7.09 4.16
C ASP A 571 30.60 6.98 3.85
N ASP A 572 30.10 5.92 3.25
CA ASP A 572 29.26 4.94 3.92
C ASP A 572 28.21 5.54 4.91
N ALA A 573 28.63 6.11 6.05
CA ALA A 573 27.73 6.84 6.96
C ALA A 573 27.32 8.26 6.50
N SER A 574 27.63 8.64 5.26
CA SER A 574 27.32 9.93 4.65
C SER A 574 26.25 9.76 3.56
N PRO A 575 25.29 10.68 3.47
CA PRO A 575 24.20 10.54 2.51
C PRO A 575 24.71 10.62 1.07
N GLY A 576 24.15 9.77 0.23
CA GLY A 576 24.27 9.86 -1.21
C GLY A 576 23.45 11.02 -1.78
N ARG A 577 23.27 11.03 -3.11
CA ARG A 577 22.44 12.04 -3.77
C ARG A 577 21.80 11.52 -5.04
N ILE A 578 20.74 12.20 -5.48
CA ILE A 578 20.09 11.92 -6.76
C ILE A 578 20.18 13.17 -7.64
N ASP A 579 20.75 13.03 -8.82
CA ASP A 579 20.76 14.07 -9.84
C ASP A 579 19.69 13.80 -10.88
N LEU A 580 18.85 14.80 -11.11
CA LEU A 580 17.91 14.79 -12.21
C LEU A 580 18.51 15.58 -13.37
N LEU A 581 18.68 14.88 -14.49
CA LEU A 581 19.31 15.37 -15.70
C LEU A 581 18.29 15.37 -16.85
N THR A 582 18.50 16.21 -17.85
CA THR A 582 17.83 16.02 -19.15
C THR A 582 18.41 14.79 -19.86
N LYS A 583 17.76 14.30 -20.91
CA LYS A 583 18.27 13.16 -21.70
C LYS A 583 19.55 13.47 -22.49
N ASP A 584 19.98 14.73 -22.51
CA ASP A 584 21.29 15.18 -22.99
C ASP A 584 22.29 15.42 -21.84
N LEU A 585 22.08 14.79 -20.68
CA LEU A 585 22.93 14.84 -19.49
C LEU A 585 23.14 16.25 -18.89
N LYS A 586 22.16 17.16 -19.04
CA LYS A 586 22.23 18.48 -18.39
C LYS A 586 21.52 18.43 -17.05
N LEU A 587 22.25 18.75 -15.98
CA LEU A 587 21.67 18.88 -14.64
C LEU A 587 20.58 19.95 -14.63
N PHE A 588 19.36 19.55 -14.25
CA PHE A 588 18.26 20.48 -14.04
C PHE A 588 17.91 20.62 -12.55
N ARG A 589 18.08 19.54 -11.77
CA ARG A 589 17.85 19.54 -10.32
C ARG A 589 18.72 18.50 -9.66
N ARG A 590 19.21 18.84 -8.46
CA ARG A 590 19.88 17.90 -7.59
C ARG A 590 19.06 17.76 -6.31
N ILE A 591 18.74 16.54 -5.95
CA ILE A 591 18.09 16.17 -4.70
C ILE A 591 19.22 15.86 -3.73
N LYS A 592 19.51 16.81 -2.85
CA LYS A 592 20.78 16.90 -2.10
C LYS A 592 20.61 16.80 -0.58
N GLU A 593 19.37 16.70 -0.08
CA GLU A 593 19.01 17.10 1.30
C GLU A 593 18.10 16.08 2.01
N PHE A 594 18.32 14.77 1.84
CA PHE A 594 17.59 13.72 2.60
C PHE A 594 18.51 12.55 2.98
N SER A 595 18.11 11.80 4.00
CA SER A 595 18.81 10.68 4.67
C SER A 595 18.92 9.40 3.83
N CYS A 596 19.16 9.53 2.52
CA CYS A 596 19.33 8.39 1.63
C CYS A 596 20.81 8.03 1.57
N PHE A 597 21.19 7.00 2.31
CA PHE A 597 22.53 6.41 2.33
C PHE A 597 22.55 5.24 1.35
N LEU A 598 23.66 5.06 0.63
CA LEU A 598 23.83 4.04 -0.42
C LEU A 598 22.57 3.88 -1.29
N PRO A 599 22.22 4.88 -2.13
CA PRO A 599 21.04 4.79 -2.98
C PRO A 599 21.28 3.74 -4.07
N ASP A 600 20.90 2.50 -3.80
CA ASP A 600 21.27 1.36 -4.61
C ASP A 600 20.47 1.31 -5.93
N SER A 601 19.14 1.17 -5.86
CA SER A 601 18.27 1.18 -7.04
C SER A 601 17.36 2.41 -7.14
N ILE A 602 17.20 2.97 -8.35
CA ILE A 602 16.21 4.01 -8.64
C ILE A 602 15.27 3.66 -9.79
N LYS A 603 13.99 4.05 -9.66
CA LYS A 603 12.98 3.80 -10.69
C LYS A 603 11.97 4.93 -10.85
N TRP A 604 11.76 5.36 -12.09
CA TRP A 604 10.59 6.17 -12.45
C TRP A 604 9.33 5.30 -12.57
N SER A 605 8.22 5.82 -12.03
CA SER A 605 6.88 5.37 -12.45
C SER A 605 6.69 5.57 -13.96
N ASP A 606 5.85 4.75 -14.59
CA ASP A 606 5.64 4.78 -16.05
C ASP A 606 5.17 6.16 -16.56
N GLU A 607 4.31 6.83 -15.78
CA GLU A 607 3.83 8.19 -16.09
C GLU A 607 4.83 9.30 -15.70
N CYS A 608 5.89 8.94 -14.97
CA CYS A 608 6.88 9.83 -14.34
C CYS A 608 6.30 10.80 -13.30
N ASN A 609 5.20 10.41 -12.64
CA ASN A 609 4.64 11.20 -11.54
C ASN A 609 5.46 11.01 -10.24
N PHE A 610 6.12 9.85 -10.11
CA PHE A 610 7.00 9.49 -9.00
C PHE A 610 8.35 8.98 -9.49
N LEU A 611 9.39 9.30 -8.72
CA LEU A 611 10.69 8.64 -8.73
C LEU A 611 10.91 8.04 -7.34
N VAL A 612 11.35 6.78 -7.30
CA VAL A 612 11.60 6.05 -6.06
C VAL A 612 13.06 5.62 -6.02
N ALA A 613 13.68 5.71 -4.85
CA ALA A 613 15.01 5.19 -4.58
C ALA A 613 14.97 4.26 -3.37
N ALA A 614 15.55 3.07 -3.50
CA ALA A 614 15.95 2.26 -2.38
C ALA A 614 17.24 2.87 -1.79
N CYS A 615 17.19 3.23 -0.52
CA CYS A 615 18.33 3.74 0.22
C CYS A 615 18.70 2.64 1.20
N GLU A 616 19.72 1.87 0.87
CA GLU A 616 20.10 0.64 1.58
C GLU A 616 20.32 0.93 3.06
N GLY A 617 21.02 2.02 3.37
CA GLY A 617 21.54 2.24 4.72
C GLY A 617 22.94 1.66 4.82
N GLU A 618 23.41 1.43 6.04
CA GLU A 618 24.64 0.68 6.29
C GLU A 618 24.66 0.13 7.70
N GLY A 619 24.04 -1.03 7.80
CA GLY A 619 23.89 -1.77 9.05
C GLY A 619 23.27 -0.94 10.16
N ALA A 620 23.56 -1.34 11.40
CA ALA A 620 22.89 -0.77 12.55
C ALA A 620 23.20 0.72 12.84
N ALA A 621 24.19 1.31 12.18
CA ALA A 621 24.59 2.69 12.40
C ALA A 621 23.77 3.68 11.56
N VAL A 622 23.33 3.25 10.37
CA VAL A 622 22.75 4.10 9.33
C VAL A 622 21.48 3.42 8.80
N PRO A 623 20.29 3.83 9.25
CA PRO A 623 19.07 3.10 8.93
C PRO A 623 18.72 3.22 7.44
N GLY A 624 18.32 2.11 6.83
CA GLY A 624 17.74 2.05 5.50
C GLY A 624 16.37 2.71 5.39
N GLY A 625 15.96 3.00 4.16
CA GLY A 625 14.65 3.59 3.87
C GLY A 625 14.37 3.77 2.39
N VAL A 626 13.16 4.22 2.06
CA VAL A 626 12.75 4.41 0.66
C VAL A 626 12.47 5.88 0.40
N LEU A 627 13.23 6.51 -0.48
CA LEU A 627 13.03 7.89 -0.89
C LEU A 627 12.01 7.96 -2.04
N ILE A 628 11.01 8.82 -1.90
CA ILE A 628 9.92 9.00 -2.86
C ILE A 628 9.85 10.48 -3.25
N ALA A 629 10.11 10.78 -4.51
CA ALA A 629 10.01 12.11 -5.07
C ALA A 629 8.73 12.25 -5.92
N ASP A 630 7.85 13.18 -5.54
CA ASP A 630 6.58 13.47 -6.23
C ASP A 630 6.75 14.62 -7.23
N PHE A 631 6.37 14.39 -8.48
CA PHE A 631 6.40 15.34 -9.60
C PHE A 631 5.00 15.77 -10.06
N GLY A 632 3.95 15.26 -9.43
CA GLY A 632 2.57 15.44 -9.85
C GLY A 632 2.27 14.88 -11.23
N SER A 633 1.04 15.08 -11.72
CA SER A 633 0.66 14.63 -13.07
C SER A 633 1.43 15.38 -14.16
N THR A 634 2.18 14.64 -14.98
CA THR A 634 2.89 15.16 -16.15
C THR A 634 1.96 15.78 -17.21
N GLU A 635 0.69 15.38 -17.28
CA GLU A 635 -0.35 15.95 -18.17
C GLU A 635 -0.60 17.44 -17.88
N THR A 636 -0.39 17.87 -16.63
CA THR A 636 -0.56 19.26 -16.19
C THR A 636 0.75 20.07 -16.20
N GLY A 637 1.82 19.47 -16.72
CA GLY A 637 3.20 19.96 -16.64
C GLY A 637 3.82 19.54 -15.32
N ALA A 638 4.67 18.51 -15.35
CA ALA A 638 5.37 17.97 -14.19
C ALA A 638 6.01 19.08 -13.35
N ARG A 639 5.71 19.11 -12.05
CA ARG A 639 6.30 20.04 -11.09
C ARG A 639 6.72 19.25 -9.88
N PHE A 640 8.01 19.22 -9.60
CA PHE A 640 8.55 18.68 -8.35
C PHE A 640 7.80 19.29 -7.15
N ARG A 641 7.03 18.45 -6.43
CA ARG A 641 6.16 18.83 -5.31
C ARG A 641 6.86 18.64 -3.98
N GLY A 642 7.71 17.63 -3.87
CA GLY A 642 8.45 17.33 -2.66
C GLY A 642 9.08 15.95 -2.68
N VAL A 643 9.75 15.62 -1.58
CA VAL A 643 10.35 14.32 -1.31
C VAL A 643 9.91 13.88 0.08
N VAL A 644 9.64 12.59 0.23
CA VAL A 644 9.37 11.91 1.50
C VAL A 644 10.29 10.70 1.58
N THR A 645 10.79 10.38 2.78
CA THR A 645 11.48 9.12 3.05
C THR A 645 10.57 8.24 3.89
N ALA A 646 10.20 7.08 3.37
CA ALA A 646 9.47 6.06 4.09
C ALA A 646 10.47 5.21 4.90
N ASP A 647 10.24 5.08 6.21
CA ASP A 647 11.09 4.30 7.12
C ASP A 647 10.37 3.06 7.66
N PHE A 648 11.11 2.18 8.34
CA PHE A 648 10.55 0.95 8.92
C PHE A 648 10.18 1.07 10.41
N LYS A 649 10.12 2.27 11.00
CA LYS A 649 9.86 2.43 12.46
C LYS A 649 8.54 1.83 12.90
N ALA A 650 7.55 1.81 12.00
CA ALA A 650 6.26 1.17 12.26
C ALA A 650 6.35 -0.36 12.51
N TYR A 651 7.48 -0.98 12.17
CA TYR A 651 7.77 -2.39 12.39
C TYR A 651 8.61 -2.68 13.64
N ASP A 652 9.17 -1.65 14.31
CA ASP A 652 10.05 -1.82 15.48
C ASP A 652 9.38 -2.56 16.66
N THR A 653 8.05 -2.50 16.71
CA THR A 653 7.25 -3.18 17.73
C THR A 653 6.71 -4.56 17.28
N GLN A 654 7.06 -4.99 16.06
CA GLN A 654 6.53 -6.20 15.40
C GLN A 654 7.58 -7.31 15.23
N VAL A 655 8.72 -7.22 15.93
CA VAL A 655 9.85 -8.17 15.86
C VAL A 655 9.41 -9.62 15.95
N ASP A 656 8.61 -9.98 16.95
CA ASP A 656 8.14 -11.37 17.13
C ASP A 656 7.30 -11.86 15.94
N ALA A 657 6.51 -10.98 15.31
CA ALA A 657 5.71 -11.32 14.14
C ALA A 657 6.57 -11.47 12.89
N LEU A 658 7.56 -10.58 12.69
CA LEU A 658 8.55 -10.64 11.61
C LEU A 658 9.30 -11.97 11.62
N LEU A 659 9.95 -12.28 12.74
CA LEU A 659 10.76 -13.49 12.90
C LEU A 659 9.89 -14.76 12.74
N LYS A 660 8.68 -14.76 13.30
CA LYS A 660 7.74 -15.89 13.15
C LYS A 660 7.31 -16.09 11.70
N ASN A 661 7.13 -15.02 10.95
CA ASN A 661 6.66 -15.07 9.56
C ASN A 661 7.81 -15.21 8.54
N GLY A 662 9.06 -15.32 9.01
CA GLY A 662 10.22 -15.64 8.17
C GLY A 662 11.00 -14.44 7.66
N VAL A 663 10.67 -13.22 8.12
CA VAL A 663 11.55 -12.07 7.93
C VAL A 663 12.75 -12.23 8.86
N ARG A 664 13.94 -12.01 8.34
CA ARG A 664 15.19 -12.07 9.11
C ARG A 664 15.53 -10.70 9.67
N LEU A 665 16.15 -10.70 10.83
CA LEU A 665 16.85 -9.55 11.40
C LEU A 665 18.23 -10.03 11.83
N VAL A 666 19.30 -9.41 11.33
CA VAL A 666 20.67 -9.98 11.40
C VAL A 666 21.52 -9.28 12.44
N GLU A 667 21.70 -7.97 12.35
CA GLU A 667 22.58 -7.18 13.21
C GLU A 667 21.84 -6.60 14.43
N SER A 668 20.56 -6.28 14.25
CA SER A 668 19.74 -5.56 15.23
C SER A 668 18.34 -6.14 15.33
N ASN A 669 17.82 -6.26 16.56
CA ASN A 669 16.41 -6.59 16.80
C ASN A 669 15.47 -5.38 16.62
N VAL A 670 15.92 -4.34 15.90
CA VAL A 670 15.14 -3.15 15.59
C VAL A 670 15.01 -3.05 14.07
N PRO A 671 13.88 -3.45 13.49
CA PRO A 671 13.62 -3.42 12.04
C PRO A 671 14.02 -2.12 11.33
N SER A 672 13.75 -0.95 11.92
CA SER A 672 14.17 0.35 11.35
C SER A 672 15.66 0.60 11.31
N VAL A 673 16.44 -0.26 11.95
CA VAL A 673 17.89 -0.21 11.99
C VAL A 673 18.50 -1.32 11.14
N ASP A 674 17.77 -2.42 10.89
CA ASP A 674 18.32 -3.64 10.28
C ASP A 674 17.84 -3.88 8.84
N LEU A 675 16.65 -3.38 8.47
CA LEU A 675 16.08 -3.62 7.14
C LEU A 675 16.68 -2.68 6.10
N GLU A 676 17.21 -3.27 5.03
CA GLU A 676 17.95 -2.57 3.97
C GLU A 676 17.25 -2.76 2.62
N PRO A 677 16.74 -1.65 2.03
CA PRO A 677 16.24 -1.60 0.66
C PRO A 677 17.32 -1.74 -0.41
N GLU A 678 17.10 -2.63 -1.39
CA GLU A 678 18.03 -2.78 -2.53
C GLU A 678 17.38 -2.40 -3.86
N PHE A 679 16.43 -3.21 -4.35
CA PHE A 679 15.93 -3.07 -5.71
C PHE A 679 14.48 -2.56 -5.77
N VAL A 680 14.19 -1.67 -6.73
CA VAL A 680 12.85 -1.04 -6.87
C VAL A 680 12.13 -1.46 -8.15
N THR A 681 10.88 -1.88 -8.00
CA THR A 681 9.89 -1.90 -9.09
C THR A 681 8.61 -1.16 -8.72
N ILE A 682 7.85 -0.68 -9.72
CA ILE A 682 6.66 0.15 -9.53
C ILE A 682 5.50 -0.43 -10.35
N ASP A 683 4.33 -0.57 -9.74
CA ASP A 683 3.07 -0.87 -10.41
C ASP A 683 1.95 0.05 -9.87
N GLY A 684 1.48 0.95 -10.74
CA GLY A 684 0.49 1.97 -10.39
C GLY A 684 0.93 2.84 -9.23
N LYS A 685 0.18 2.80 -8.12
CA LYS A 685 0.44 3.61 -6.92
C LYS A 685 1.43 2.99 -5.93
N ASN A 686 1.90 1.76 -6.19
CA ASN A 686 2.76 1.04 -5.27
C ASN A 686 4.16 0.86 -5.85
N ALA A 687 5.17 1.03 -5.00
CA ALA A 687 6.49 0.47 -5.24
C ALA A 687 6.67 -0.83 -4.43
N PHE A 688 7.44 -1.75 -4.98
CA PHE A 688 7.85 -2.99 -4.35
C PHE A 688 9.37 -2.99 -4.29
N ILE A 689 9.90 -3.20 -3.09
CA ILE A 689 11.31 -3.04 -2.78
C ILE A 689 11.82 -4.34 -2.18
N THR A 690 12.89 -4.90 -2.72
CA THR A 690 13.53 -6.07 -2.11
C THR A 690 14.28 -5.67 -0.84
N LEU A 691 14.22 -6.58 0.14
CA LEU A 691 14.98 -6.54 1.39
C LEU A 691 15.70 -7.88 1.48
N GLN A 692 16.87 -7.96 0.87
CA GLN A 692 17.48 -9.22 0.43
C GLN A 692 17.93 -10.06 1.63
N GLU A 693 18.66 -9.46 2.56
CA GLU A 693 19.12 -10.04 3.84
C GLU A 693 17.91 -10.40 4.70
N ALA A 694 16.86 -9.57 4.66
CA ALA A 694 15.63 -9.81 5.41
C ALA A 694 14.76 -10.93 4.80
N ASN A 695 15.07 -11.40 3.58
CA ASN A 695 14.29 -12.36 2.81
C ASN A 695 12.81 -11.94 2.67
N ALA A 696 12.60 -10.66 2.35
CA ALA A 696 11.29 -10.04 2.30
C ALA A 696 11.18 -9.00 1.18
N ILE A 697 9.95 -8.57 0.90
CA ILE A 697 9.65 -7.46 -0.02
C ILE A 697 8.84 -6.41 0.76
N ALA A 698 9.29 -5.16 0.74
CA ALA A 698 8.52 -4.02 1.24
C ALA A 698 7.56 -3.49 0.17
N VAL A 699 6.33 -3.18 0.56
CA VAL A 699 5.37 -2.45 -0.27
C VAL A 699 5.27 -1.01 0.20
N VAL A 700 5.45 -0.08 -0.72
CA VAL A 700 5.39 1.36 -0.48
C VAL A 700 4.22 1.97 -1.23
N ASP A 701 3.35 2.68 -0.52
CA ASP A 701 2.32 3.53 -1.15
C ASP A 701 2.96 4.87 -1.53
N LEU A 702 2.99 5.18 -2.83
CA LEU A 702 3.68 6.34 -3.38
C LEU A 702 2.98 7.67 -3.09
N TYR A 703 1.65 7.65 -2.87
CA TYR A 703 0.90 8.86 -2.57
C TYR A 703 0.93 9.19 -1.08
N GLU A 704 0.90 8.17 -0.22
CA GLU A 704 1.00 8.34 1.24
C GLU A 704 2.46 8.48 1.70
N GLY A 705 3.42 8.01 0.91
CA GLY A 705 4.84 8.12 1.21
C GLY A 705 5.29 7.21 2.35
N LYS A 706 4.70 6.02 2.47
CA LYS A 706 4.94 5.08 3.60
C LYS A 706 5.09 3.62 3.14
N ILE A 707 5.86 2.85 3.91
CA ILE A 707 5.91 1.39 3.82
C ILE A 707 4.65 0.84 4.52
N THR A 708 3.80 0.15 3.77
CA THR A 708 2.49 -0.33 4.25
C THR A 708 2.50 -1.82 4.59
N GLU A 709 3.34 -2.60 3.92
CA GLU A 709 3.44 -4.06 4.12
C GLU A 709 4.89 -4.55 4.01
N LEU A 710 5.21 -5.58 4.80
CA LEU A 710 6.36 -6.45 4.60
C LEU A 710 5.84 -7.84 4.22
N LYS A 711 6.20 -8.29 3.02
CA LYS A 711 5.87 -9.61 2.46
C LYS A 711 7.06 -10.55 2.66
N PRO A 712 7.03 -11.48 3.64
CA PRO A 712 8.06 -12.51 3.74
C PRO A 712 7.96 -13.44 2.54
N ILE A 713 9.09 -13.98 2.10
CA ILE A 713 9.14 -14.89 0.94
C ILE A 713 9.10 -16.35 1.40
N GLY A 714 9.37 -16.61 2.68
CA GLY A 714 9.46 -17.94 3.25
C GLY A 714 10.75 -18.66 2.84
N PHE A 715 10.80 -19.98 3.05
CA PHE A 715 12.01 -20.77 2.86
C PHE A 715 11.74 -22.02 2.02
N ILE A 716 12.70 -22.37 1.16
CA ILE A 716 12.60 -23.55 0.28
C ILE A 716 13.13 -24.79 1.01
N ASP A 717 12.26 -25.73 1.34
CA ASP A 717 12.64 -27.03 1.91
C ASP A 717 13.36 -27.91 0.87
N ARG A 718 14.68 -28.06 1.02
CA ARG A 718 15.57 -28.80 0.10
C ARG A 718 15.42 -30.31 0.19
N SER A 719 14.61 -30.83 1.11
CA SER A 719 14.30 -32.27 1.19
C SER A 719 13.27 -32.70 0.13
N ARG A 720 12.54 -31.74 -0.45
CA ARG A 720 11.43 -31.99 -1.37
C ARG A 720 11.93 -32.29 -2.80
N PRO A 721 11.33 -33.27 -3.51
CA PRO A 721 11.63 -33.50 -4.92
C PRO A 721 11.52 -32.22 -5.76
N GLY A 722 12.47 -32.01 -6.67
CA GLY A 722 12.54 -30.84 -7.55
C GLY A 722 13.15 -29.57 -6.93
N PHE A 723 13.62 -29.66 -5.69
CA PHE A 723 14.36 -28.59 -4.99
C PHE A 723 15.75 -29.05 -4.55
N ALA A 724 16.34 -30.02 -5.25
CA ALA A 724 17.69 -30.46 -4.97
C ALA A 724 18.72 -29.35 -5.29
N LEU A 725 19.91 -29.46 -4.71
CA LEU A 725 21.05 -28.61 -5.06
C LEU A 725 22.33 -29.45 -5.09
N ASP A 726 23.35 -28.88 -5.71
CA ASP A 726 24.73 -29.32 -5.51
C ASP A 726 25.37 -28.51 -4.38
N ALA A 727 25.79 -29.16 -3.30
CA ALA A 727 26.06 -28.48 -2.03
C ALA A 727 27.55 -28.40 -1.67
N SER A 728 28.43 -29.03 -2.46
CA SER A 728 29.85 -29.15 -2.09
C SER A 728 30.76 -29.15 -3.30
N ASN A 729 31.84 -28.38 -3.21
CA ASN A 729 32.98 -28.41 -4.14
C ASN A 729 34.05 -29.47 -3.76
N LYS A 730 33.70 -30.47 -2.94
CA LYS A 730 34.59 -31.54 -2.46
C LYS A 730 34.04 -32.94 -2.70
N ASP A 731 33.17 -33.09 -3.68
CA ASP A 731 32.49 -34.33 -3.99
C ASP A 731 32.84 -34.88 -5.40
N ASP A 732 33.87 -34.33 -6.02
CA ASP A 732 34.45 -34.78 -7.29
C ASP A 732 33.50 -34.69 -8.50
N GLY A 733 32.51 -33.79 -8.49
CA GLY A 733 31.72 -33.39 -9.67
C GLY A 733 30.26 -33.09 -9.36
N ILE A 734 29.45 -32.80 -10.40
CA ILE A 734 28.06 -32.33 -10.20
C ILE A 734 27.18 -33.34 -9.44
N ARG A 735 26.72 -33.00 -8.22
CA ARG A 735 25.84 -33.88 -7.40
C ARG A 735 24.58 -33.18 -6.88
N ILE A 736 23.65 -32.91 -7.79
CA ILE A 736 22.32 -32.37 -7.48
C ILE A 736 21.49 -33.39 -6.66
N LYS A 737 21.33 -33.15 -5.35
CA LYS A 737 20.61 -34.02 -4.40
C LYS A 737 19.71 -33.24 -3.45
N ASN A 738 18.70 -33.94 -2.92
CA ASN A 738 17.87 -33.45 -1.83
C ASN A 738 18.54 -33.70 -0.49
N TYR A 739 18.45 -32.72 0.41
CA TYR A 739 19.03 -32.79 1.75
C TYR A 739 17.94 -32.56 2.80
N PRO A 740 17.73 -33.50 3.75
CA PRO A 740 16.86 -33.23 4.89
C PRO A 740 17.47 -32.16 5.79
N PHE A 741 16.61 -31.44 6.52
CA PHE A 741 16.99 -30.37 7.47
C PHE A 741 17.62 -29.12 6.85
N LEU A 742 17.76 -29.07 5.52
CA LEU A 742 18.31 -27.92 4.80
C LEU A 742 17.20 -27.10 4.14
N TYR A 743 17.30 -25.78 4.25
CA TYR A 743 16.38 -24.82 3.68
C TYR A 743 17.16 -23.77 2.89
N GLY A 744 16.70 -23.40 1.70
CA GLY A 744 17.24 -22.26 0.94
C GLY A 744 16.48 -20.99 1.29
N MET A 745 17.21 -19.89 1.43
CA MET A 745 16.64 -18.55 1.61
C MET A 745 16.57 -17.87 0.23
N PRO A 746 15.38 -17.55 -0.30
CA PRO A 746 15.26 -16.90 -1.60
C PRO A 746 16.08 -15.63 -1.75
N GLN A 747 15.97 -14.67 -0.81
CA GLN A 747 16.78 -13.45 -0.76
C GLN A 747 16.89 -12.78 -2.14
N PRO A 748 15.80 -12.14 -2.58
CA PRO A 748 15.71 -11.69 -3.96
C PRO A 748 16.45 -10.38 -4.16
N ASP A 749 17.29 -10.34 -5.18
CA ASP A 749 17.90 -9.11 -5.67
C ASP A 749 16.91 -8.39 -6.62
N THR A 750 17.05 -8.64 -7.93
CA THR A 750 16.29 -7.88 -8.91
C THR A 750 14.84 -8.35 -8.92
N ILE A 751 13.93 -7.37 -8.84
CA ILE A 751 12.48 -7.57 -8.89
C ILE A 751 11.84 -6.76 -10.02
N THR A 752 10.80 -7.32 -10.65
CA THR A 752 9.96 -6.57 -11.58
C THR A 752 8.51 -7.04 -11.56
N THR A 753 7.61 -6.21 -12.10
CA THR A 753 6.19 -6.51 -12.27
C THR A 753 5.89 -6.86 -13.71
N TYR A 754 4.88 -7.73 -13.92
CA TYR A 754 4.34 -7.99 -15.25
C TYR A 754 2.86 -8.36 -15.18
N VAL A 755 2.13 -8.12 -16.26
CA VAL A 755 0.75 -8.57 -16.43
C VAL A 755 0.77 -9.93 -17.15
N ALA A 756 0.27 -10.97 -16.48
CA ALA A 756 0.18 -12.32 -17.02
C ALA A 756 -1.00 -12.49 -18.00
N ALA A 757 -1.09 -13.66 -18.64
CA ALA A 757 -2.16 -13.97 -19.60
C ALA A 757 -3.57 -13.97 -18.98
N ASP A 758 -3.69 -14.13 -17.65
CA ASP A 758 -4.95 -14.04 -16.92
C ASP A 758 -5.40 -12.58 -16.63
N GLY A 759 -4.61 -11.59 -17.04
CA GLY A 759 -4.87 -10.17 -16.88
C GLY A 759 -4.53 -9.61 -15.50
N LYS A 760 -3.90 -10.39 -14.61
CA LYS A 760 -3.44 -9.92 -13.30
C LYS A 760 -1.97 -9.56 -13.33
N THR A 761 -1.59 -8.63 -12.44
CA THR A 761 -0.19 -8.28 -12.21
C THR A 761 0.45 -9.25 -11.21
N TYR A 762 1.69 -9.63 -11.49
CA TYR A 762 2.54 -10.48 -10.66
C TYR A 762 3.91 -9.83 -10.48
N LEU A 763 4.57 -10.17 -9.38
CA LEU A 763 5.99 -9.92 -9.17
C LEU A 763 6.77 -11.14 -9.66
N VAL A 764 7.92 -10.90 -10.28
CA VAL A 764 8.92 -11.92 -10.58
C VAL A 764 10.28 -11.41 -10.14
N PHE A 765 11.06 -12.26 -9.49
CA PHE A 765 12.34 -11.88 -8.92
C PHE A 765 13.35 -13.03 -8.97
N ALA A 766 14.62 -12.66 -9.06
CA ALA A 766 15.74 -13.57 -9.07
C ALA A 766 16.21 -13.84 -7.63
N ASN A 767 16.45 -15.10 -7.26
CA ASN A 767 16.74 -15.49 -5.88
C ASN A 767 18.25 -15.73 -5.69
N GLU A 768 18.99 -14.63 -5.70
CA GLU A 768 20.45 -14.56 -5.73
C GLU A 768 21.05 -15.01 -4.39
N GLY A 769 20.99 -14.12 -3.42
CA GLY A 769 21.07 -14.34 -2.00
C GLY A 769 22.42 -14.05 -1.39
N ASP A 770 22.50 -12.89 -0.76
CA ASP A 770 23.66 -12.37 -0.06
C ASP A 770 23.56 -12.50 1.46
N ALA A 771 24.70 -12.49 2.13
CA ALA A 771 24.77 -12.37 3.57
C ALA A 771 24.91 -10.89 3.92
N LYS A 772 24.32 -10.48 5.03
CA LYS A 772 24.47 -9.09 5.51
C LYS A 772 25.94 -8.75 5.77
N ASP A 773 26.68 -9.69 6.36
CA ASP A 773 28.13 -9.61 6.49
C ASP A 773 28.75 -11.01 6.69
N ASP A 774 30.09 -11.07 6.63
CA ASP A 774 30.87 -12.29 6.89
C ASP A 774 30.68 -12.86 8.32
N THR A 775 30.13 -12.08 9.27
CA THR A 775 29.95 -12.53 10.65
C THR A 775 28.73 -13.44 10.83
N GLU A 776 27.75 -13.35 9.93
CA GLU A 776 26.60 -14.23 9.96
C GLU A 776 26.81 -15.56 9.22
N GLU A 777 27.88 -15.69 8.45
CA GLU A 777 28.20 -16.89 7.68
C GLU A 777 29.07 -17.90 8.45
N ALA A 778 28.76 -19.19 8.33
CA ALA A 778 29.66 -20.27 8.73
C ALA A 778 29.53 -21.46 7.78
N ARG A 779 30.46 -22.41 7.84
CA ARG A 779 30.36 -23.67 7.09
C ARG A 779 29.71 -24.75 7.92
N GLY A 780 29.01 -25.68 7.27
CA GLY A 780 28.33 -26.77 7.99
C GLY A 780 29.23 -27.53 8.97
N GLY A 781 30.48 -27.81 8.60
CA GLY A 781 31.44 -28.50 9.47
C GLY A 781 31.73 -27.76 10.79
N ASP A 782 31.63 -26.43 10.77
CA ASP A 782 31.92 -25.56 11.91
C ASP A 782 30.86 -25.69 13.01
N ILE A 783 29.66 -26.19 12.67
CA ILE A 783 28.56 -26.42 13.62
C ILE A 783 29.02 -27.25 14.80
N THR A 784 29.74 -28.35 14.55
CA THR A 784 30.16 -29.29 15.59
C THR A 784 31.60 -29.10 16.04
N ASP A 785 32.34 -28.18 15.41
CA ASP A 785 33.74 -27.92 15.74
C ASP A 785 33.85 -27.19 17.10
N PRO A 786 34.58 -27.75 18.10
CA PRO A 786 34.78 -27.10 19.39
C PRO A 786 35.52 -25.76 19.34
N GLU A 787 36.28 -25.50 18.27
CA GLU A 787 37.05 -24.27 18.07
C GLU A 787 36.27 -23.19 17.30
N GLU A 788 35.14 -23.57 16.67
CA GLU A 788 34.26 -22.66 15.94
C GLU A 788 32.91 -22.46 16.67
N LEU A 789 31.80 -23.05 16.19
CA LEU A 789 30.46 -22.82 16.74
C LEU A 789 30.13 -23.71 17.95
N ASN A 790 30.72 -24.91 18.05
CA ASN A 790 30.55 -25.85 19.16
C ASN A 790 29.08 -26.12 19.57
N ARG A 791 28.21 -26.31 18.57
CA ARG A 791 26.78 -26.62 18.71
C ARG A 791 26.53 -28.12 18.63
N ILE A 792 25.43 -28.58 19.23
CA ILE A 792 24.95 -29.96 19.10
C ILE A 792 24.10 -30.07 17.83
N ALA A 793 24.59 -30.72 16.77
CA ALA A 793 23.73 -31.06 15.63
C ALA A 793 22.82 -32.26 15.97
N ILE A 794 21.54 -32.19 15.59
CA ILE A 794 20.60 -33.31 15.74
C ILE A 794 21.05 -34.55 14.92
N PRO A 795 20.66 -35.77 15.31
CA PRO A 795 20.90 -36.96 14.50
C PRO A 795 20.32 -36.81 13.08
N GLY A 796 21.04 -37.25 12.07
CA GLY A 796 20.74 -37.04 10.65
C GLY A 796 21.41 -35.79 10.08
N LEU A 797 21.27 -34.63 10.75
CA LEU A 797 21.98 -33.42 10.34
C LEU A 797 23.47 -33.55 10.62
N LYS A 798 23.83 -34.11 11.79
CA LYS A 798 25.22 -34.30 12.19
C LYS A 798 26.06 -35.02 11.13
N GLU A 799 25.55 -36.13 10.58
CA GLU A 799 26.24 -36.91 9.58
C GLU A 799 26.43 -36.14 8.25
N LEU A 800 25.51 -35.25 7.91
CA LEU A 800 25.60 -34.44 6.69
C LEU A 800 26.61 -33.29 6.83
N VAL A 801 26.69 -32.68 8.01
CA VAL A 801 27.58 -31.53 8.26
C VAL A 801 29.02 -31.94 8.59
N GLU A 802 29.24 -33.15 9.09
CA GLU A 802 30.59 -33.71 9.24
C GLU A 802 31.18 -34.22 7.91
N ASP A 803 30.34 -34.43 6.88
CA ASP A 803 30.78 -34.87 5.55
C ASP A 803 31.03 -33.67 4.62
N LYS A 804 32.32 -33.45 4.28
CA LYS A 804 32.74 -32.39 3.37
C LYS A 804 32.18 -32.55 1.97
N ALA A 805 31.86 -33.76 1.52
CA ALA A 805 31.24 -34.03 0.22
C ALA A 805 29.70 -33.90 0.25
N ALA A 806 29.13 -33.48 1.39
CA ALA A 806 27.72 -33.18 1.56
C ALA A 806 27.54 -31.73 2.07
N LEU A 807 27.05 -31.51 3.30
CA LEU A 807 26.77 -30.17 3.82
C LEU A 807 27.94 -29.55 4.58
N GLY A 808 29.01 -30.30 4.84
CA GLY A 808 30.10 -29.82 5.69
C GLY A 808 30.88 -28.63 5.15
N ARG A 809 30.79 -28.37 3.83
CA ARG A 809 31.39 -27.20 3.19
C ARG A 809 30.39 -26.06 2.97
N LEU A 810 29.10 -26.38 2.81
CA LEU A 810 28.07 -25.41 2.48
C LEU A 810 28.02 -24.27 3.50
N LYS A 811 28.08 -23.03 3.01
CA LYS A 811 27.85 -21.82 3.80
C LYS A 811 26.37 -21.73 4.23
N PHE A 812 26.16 -21.33 5.48
CA PHE A 812 24.83 -21.18 6.06
C PHE A 812 24.78 -20.01 7.05
N SER A 813 23.58 -19.48 7.28
CA SER A 813 23.36 -18.41 8.25
C SER A 813 23.39 -18.96 9.68
N THR A 814 24.24 -18.37 10.51
CA THR A 814 24.47 -18.78 11.91
C THR A 814 23.34 -18.39 12.86
N ILE A 815 22.49 -17.44 12.47
CA ILE A 815 21.38 -16.91 13.28
C ILE A 815 20.10 -17.77 13.18
N MET A 816 20.01 -18.65 12.18
CA MET A 816 18.82 -19.47 11.91
C MET A 816 19.00 -20.94 12.29
N GLY A 817 17.87 -21.61 12.59
CA GLY A 817 17.84 -23.05 12.87
C GLY A 817 18.54 -23.50 14.16
N TYR A 818 18.99 -22.55 14.98
CA TYR A 818 19.70 -22.77 16.24
C TYR A 818 18.79 -22.53 17.45
N ASN A 819 18.76 -23.51 18.36
CA ASN A 819 18.05 -23.41 19.62
C ASN A 819 19.03 -23.13 20.76
N ALA A 820 19.17 -21.84 21.09
CA ALA A 820 20.10 -21.37 22.12
C ALA A 820 19.85 -21.98 23.51
N SER A 821 18.61 -22.33 23.84
CA SER A 821 18.27 -22.91 25.16
C SER A 821 18.80 -24.33 25.36
N THR A 822 19.04 -25.05 24.27
CA THR A 822 19.52 -26.45 24.26
C THR A 822 20.89 -26.60 23.61
N ASN A 823 21.49 -25.50 23.15
CA ASN A 823 22.70 -25.50 22.31
C ASN A 823 22.60 -26.46 21.11
N THR A 824 21.42 -26.56 20.48
CA THR A 824 21.16 -27.55 19.43
C THR A 824 20.90 -26.87 18.07
N GLN A 825 21.60 -27.31 17.02
CA GLN A 825 21.30 -26.97 15.63
C GLN A 825 20.30 -27.99 15.08
N GLU A 826 19.10 -27.52 14.74
CA GLU A 826 18.00 -28.38 14.29
C GLU A 826 17.83 -28.37 12.76
N LYS A 827 18.23 -27.26 12.10
CA LYS A 827 18.09 -27.03 10.66
C LYS A 827 19.25 -26.17 10.16
N MET A 828 19.55 -26.20 8.86
CA MET A 828 20.45 -25.25 8.20
C MET A 828 19.67 -24.39 7.22
N PHE A 829 20.06 -23.12 7.10
CA PHE A 829 19.52 -22.16 6.16
C PHE A 829 20.67 -21.62 5.32
N HIS A 830 20.73 -21.97 4.05
CA HIS A 830 21.80 -21.53 3.15
C HIS A 830 21.35 -20.30 2.36
N PHE A 831 22.32 -19.45 2.05
CA PHE A 831 22.12 -18.23 1.27
C PHE A 831 21.75 -18.55 -0.17
N GLY A 832 20.84 -17.75 -0.71
CA GLY A 832 20.27 -17.94 -2.04
C GLY A 832 19.39 -19.16 -2.15
N SER A 833 18.44 -19.10 -3.08
CA SER A 833 17.65 -20.28 -3.42
C SER A 833 17.95 -20.88 -4.78
N ARG A 834 18.88 -20.28 -5.54
CA ARG A 834 19.39 -20.82 -6.83
C ARG A 834 18.24 -21.05 -7.82
N SER A 835 17.25 -20.16 -7.77
CA SER A 835 15.99 -20.25 -8.50
C SER A 835 15.50 -18.84 -8.86
N PHE A 836 14.33 -18.76 -9.48
CA PHE A 836 13.54 -17.54 -9.53
C PHE A 836 12.12 -17.86 -9.05
N SER A 837 11.43 -16.83 -8.59
CA SER A 837 10.10 -16.96 -8.00
C SER A 837 9.12 -16.00 -8.67
N ILE A 838 7.85 -16.42 -8.74
CA ILE A 838 6.72 -15.59 -9.19
C ILE A 838 5.75 -15.48 -8.01
N MET A 839 5.41 -14.26 -7.63
CA MET A 839 4.55 -13.94 -6.51
C MET A 839 3.31 -13.16 -6.97
N ALA A 840 2.13 -13.56 -6.50
CA ALA A 840 0.92 -12.76 -6.65
C ALA A 840 0.97 -11.54 -5.73
N MET A 841 0.25 -10.47 -6.07
CA MET A 841 0.25 -9.22 -5.28
C MET A 841 -0.19 -9.38 -3.81
N ASP A 842 -0.86 -10.49 -3.45
CA ASP A 842 -1.24 -10.83 -2.08
C ASP A 842 -0.09 -11.39 -1.22
N GLY A 843 1.07 -11.68 -1.83
CA GLY A 843 2.23 -12.28 -1.16
C GLY A 843 2.36 -13.80 -1.38
N THR A 844 1.45 -14.42 -2.11
CA THR A 844 1.50 -15.86 -2.40
C THR A 844 2.55 -16.16 -3.48
N ILE A 845 3.51 -17.02 -3.17
CA ILE A 845 4.42 -17.58 -4.17
C ILE A 845 3.63 -18.58 -5.04
N VAL A 846 3.38 -18.22 -6.30
CA VAL A 846 2.61 -19.06 -7.23
C VAL A 846 3.50 -20.01 -8.03
N PHE A 847 4.79 -19.71 -8.12
CA PHE A 847 5.80 -20.57 -8.73
C PHE A 847 7.18 -20.29 -8.15
N ASP A 848 7.99 -21.34 -8.00
CA ASP A 848 9.44 -21.25 -7.81
C ASP A 848 10.10 -22.29 -8.73
N SER A 849 11.22 -21.93 -9.36
CA SER A 849 11.89 -22.79 -10.33
C SER A 849 12.64 -23.96 -9.71
N GLY A 850 12.83 -24.01 -8.39
CA GLY A 850 13.54 -25.06 -7.68
C GLY A 850 14.90 -25.37 -8.33
N GLU A 851 15.13 -26.64 -8.66
CA GLU A 851 16.42 -27.09 -9.23
C GLU A 851 16.59 -26.85 -10.75
N TRP A 852 15.69 -26.11 -11.42
CA TRP A 852 15.76 -25.93 -12.88
C TRP A 852 17.08 -25.33 -13.35
N PHE A 853 17.58 -24.30 -12.68
CA PHE A 853 18.83 -23.65 -13.08
C PHE A 853 20.02 -24.62 -13.01
N ALA A 854 20.14 -25.37 -11.92
CA ALA A 854 21.16 -26.41 -11.80
C ALA A 854 21.02 -27.46 -12.92
N ARG A 855 19.80 -27.93 -13.24
CA ARG A 855 19.58 -28.91 -14.32
C ARG A 855 19.85 -28.35 -15.72
N ILE A 856 19.59 -27.06 -15.93
CA ILE A 856 19.92 -26.37 -17.18
C ILE A 856 21.44 -26.26 -17.33
N GLN A 857 22.16 -25.82 -16.29
CA GLN A 857 23.62 -25.76 -16.32
C GLN A 857 24.24 -27.15 -16.50
N GLU A 858 23.81 -28.16 -15.73
CA GLU A 858 24.30 -29.55 -15.84
C GLU A 858 24.22 -30.07 -17.29
N LYS A 859 23.13 -29.74 -18.00
CA LYS A 859 22.89 -30.22 -19.36
C LYS A 859 23.59 -29.40 -20.44
N HIS A 860 23.57 -28.07 -20.32
CA HIS A 860 23.95 -27.17 -21.41
C HIS A 860 25.33 -26.54 -21.21
N PHE A 861 25.77 -26.38 -19.95
CA PHE A 861 27.04 -25.73 -19.58
C PHE A 861 27.82 -26.49 -18.49
N PRO A 862 28.01 -27.83 -18.59
CA PRO A 862 28.58 -28.61 -17.50
C PRO A 862 30.03 -28.25 -17.14
N ALA A 863 30.79 -27.63 -18.06
CA ALA A 863 32.18 -27.26 -17.83
C ALA A 863 32.36 -26.05 -16.91
N ILE A 864 31.29 -25.28 -16.68
CA ILE A 864 31.28 -24.07 -15.83
C ILE A 864 30.14 -24.12 -14.82
N PHE A 865 29.67 -25.33 -14.47
CA PHE A 865 28.62 -25.52 -13.48
C PHE A 865 29.06 -24.96 -12.13
N ASN A 866 28.27 -24.04 -11.56
CA ASN A 866 28.61 -23.28 -10.33
C ASN A 866 30.06 -22.78 -10.31
N ALA A 867 30.59 -22.37 -11.47
CA ALA A 867 31.92 -21.80 -11.55
C ALA A 867 31.91 -20.33 -11.13
N ASN A 868 32.99 -19.89 -10.48
CA ASN A 868 33.24 -18.45 -10.31
C ASN A 868 33.62 -17.81 -11.66
N VAL A 869 33.46 -16.49 -11.81
CA VAL A 869 33.81 -15.76 -13.05
C VAL A 869 35.30 -15.97 -13.38
N PHE A 870 36.17 -15.77 -12.38
CA PHE A 870 37.59 -16.14 -12.38
C PHE A 870 38.17 -16.04 -10.96
N ASP A 871 39.42 -16.49 -10.79
CA ASP A 871 40.22 -16.29 -9.58
C ASP A 871 40.92 -14.92 -9.61
N TYR A 872 40.55 -14.02 -8.69
CA TYR A 872 41.15 -12.68 -8.58
C TYR A 872 42.65 -12.74 -8.18
N GLU A 873 43.11 -13.83 -7.57
CA GLU A 873 44.52 -14.04 -7.24
C GLU A 873 45.31 -14.67 -8.38
N ASP A 874 44.64 -15.33 -9.34
CA ASP A 874 45.25 -16.00 -10.49
C ASP A 874 44.46 -15.80 -11.80
N LEU A 875 44.69 -14.66 -12.46
CA LEU A 875 44.15 -14.37 -13.79
C LEU A 875 44.70 -15.28 -14.91
N SER A 876 45.63 -16.19 -14.61
CA SER A 876 46.14 -17.18 -15.56
C SER A 876 45.25 -18.43 -15.65
N ALA A 877 44.35 -18.63 -14.69
CA ALA A 877 43.30 -19.64 -14.74
C ALA A 877 42.17 -19.26 -15.71
N SER A 878 41.49 -20.26 -16.26
CA SER A 878 40.27 -20.08 -17.05
C SER A 878 39.03 -20.28 -16.18
N GLN A 879 37.87 -19.79 -16.62
CA GLN A 879 36.61 -20.02 -15.90
C GLN A 879 36.29 -21.51 -15.73
N ALA A 880 36.64 -22.35 -16.72
CA ALA A 880 36.45 -23.80 -16.61
C ALA A 880 37.36 -24.44 -15.54
N ASP A 881 38.48 -23.80 -15.17
CA ASP A 881 39.31 -24.24 -14.04
C ASP A 881 38.64 -23.94 -12.69
N GLN A 882 37.64 -23.05 -12.67
CA GLN A 882 36.83 -22.71 -11.50
C GLN A 882 35.58 -23.60 -11.37
N PHE A 883 35.49 -24.68 -12.15
CA PHE A 883 34.36 -25.59 -12.12
C PHE A 883 34.00 -26.01 -10.69
N ASP A 884 32.72 -25.88 -10.35
CA ASP A 884 32.13 -26.31 -9.07
C ASP A 884 32.58 -25.49 -7.83
N ASP A 885 33.40 -24.45 -8.00
CA ASP A 885 33.98 -23.70 -6.88
C ASP A 885 32.95 -22.96 -6.02
N ARG A 886 31.76 -22.65 -6.55
CA ARG A 886 30.67 -21.98 -5.82
C ARG A 886 29.60 -22.92 -5.27
N SER A 887 29.71 -24.24 -5.46
CA SER A 887 28.70 -25.19 -4.97
C SER A 887 28.56 -25.21 -3.44
N ASP A 888 29.65 -24.97 -2.71
CA ASP A 888 29.62 -24.81 -1.25
C ASP A 888 29.28 -23.39 -0.78
N ASP A 889 29.03 -22.45 -1.69
CA ASP A 889 28.59 -21.09 -1.42
C ASP A 889 27.16 -20.87 -1.98
N LYS A 890 26.90 -19.77 -2.69
CA LYS A 890 25.57 -19.39 -3.23
C LYS A 890 25.27 -20.03 -4.60
N GLY A 891 26.25 -20.66 -5.24
CA GLY A 891 26.09 -21.41 -6.49
C GLY A 891 26.25 -20.55 -7.74
N MET A 892 25.15 -20.28 -8.43
CA MET A 892 25.16 -19.56 -9.72
C MET A 892 24.76 -18.10 -9.58
N GLU A 893 24.16 -17.72 -8.45
CA GLU A 893 23.75 -16.35 -8.12
C GLU A 893 22.87 -15.72 -9.23
N PRO A 894 21.59 -16.13 -9.34
CA PRO A 894 20.66 -15.49 -10.27
C PRO A 894 20.32 -14.09 -9.76
N GLU A 895 20.96 -13.09 -10.36
CA GLU A 895 21.04 -11.72 -9.87
C GLU A 895 20.06 -10.82 -10.61
N SER A 896 20.27 -10.74 -11.91
CA SER A 896 19.69 -9.70 -12.74
C SER A 896 18.49 -10.24 -13.53
N LEU A 897 17.43 -9.43 -13.63
CA LEU A 897 16.17 -9.85 -14.25
C LEU A 897 15.50 -8.75 -15.07
N SER A 898 14.95 -9.12 -16.22
CA SER A 898 14.11 -8.25 -17.05
C SER A 898 12.97 -9.01 -17.70
N VAL A 899 11.86 -8.32 -18.00
CA VAL A 899 10.69 -8.92 -18.65
C VAL A 899 10.35 -8.22 -19.95
N MET A 900 9.85 -8.99 -20.92
CA MET A 900 9.35 -8.46 -22.18
C MET A 900 8.07 -9.18 -22.60
N THR A 901 7.03 -8.41 -22.90
CA THR A 901 5.81 -8.95 -23.52
C THR A 901 5.84 -8.75 -25.03
N LYS A 902 5.60 -9.82 -25.79
CA LYS A 902 5.53 -9.82 -27.25
C LYS A 902 4.61 -10.93 -27.76
N ASN A 903 3.71 -10.58 -28.68
CA ASN A 903 2.71 -11.51 -29.26
C ASN A 903 1.90 -12.26 -28.19
N ASP A 904 1.39 -11.54 -27.18
CA ASP A 904 0.61 -12.06 -26.05
C ASP A 904 1.37 -13.09 -25.19
N ARG A 905 2.71 -13.14 -25.29
CA ARG A 905 3.57 -13.94 -24.43
C ARG A 905 4.52 -13.04 -23.66
N THR A 906 4.72 -13.34 -22.38
CA THR A 906 5.66 -12.63 -21.52
C THR A 906 6.86 -13.52 -21.24
N TYR A 907 8.05 -12.98 -21.49
CA TYR A 907 9.32 -13.66 -21.28
C TYR A 907 10.10 -12.99 -20.16
N ALA A 908 10.62 -13.79 -19.23
CA ALA A 908 11.63 -13.39 -18.26
C ALA A 908 13.03 -13.77 -18.78
N PHE A 909 13.94 -12.81 -18.71
CA PHE A 909 15.37 -12.96 -18.97
C PHE A 909 16.07 -12.83 -17.63
N ILE A 910 16.95 -13.78 -17.32
CA ILE A 910 17.59 -13.87 -16.01
C ILE A 910 19.09 -14.10 -16.23
N GLY A 911 19.92 -13.27 -15.61
CA GLY A 911 21.37 -13.39 -15.62
C GLY A 911 21.89 -14.10 -14.38
N PHE A 912 22.93 -14.90 -14.56
CA PHE A 912 23.67 -15.53 -13.46
C PHE A 912 25.01 -14.83 -13.33
N GLU A 913 25.23 -14.13 -12.22
CA GLU A 913 26.42 -13.32 -11.92
C GLU A 913 27.71 -14.15 -12.18
N ARG A 914 27.90 -15.22 -11.40
CA ARG A 914 29.12 -16.05 -11.42
C ARG A 914 29.34 -16.82 -12.72
N SER A 915 28.43 -17.74 -13.03
CA SER A 915 28.58 -18.57 -14.23
C SER A 915 28.44 -17.79 -15.54
N SER A 916 27.95 -16.54 -15.48
CA SER A 916 27.78 -15.63 -16.63
C SER A 916 26.98 -16.27 -17.76
N ILE A 917 25.83 -16.83 -17.38
CA ILE A 917 24.87 -17.48 -18.27
C ILE A 917 23.57 -16.66 -18.22
N LEU A 918 22.95 -16.48 -19.38
CA LEU A 918 21.60 -15.92 -19.48
C LEU A 918 20.61 -17.04 -19.74
N VAL A 919 19.49 -17.04 -19.02
CA VAL A 919 18.38 -17.98 -19.24
C VAL A 919 17.08 -17.23 -19.54
N VAL A 920 16.23 -17.87 -20.35
CA VAL A 920 14.97 -17.30 -20.81
C VAL A 920 13.83 -18.24 -20.48
N PHE A 921 12.79 -17.69 -19.85
CA PHE A 921 11.56 -18.39 -19.53
C PHE A 921 10.37 -17.66 -20.13
N ASP A 922 9.41 -18.42 -20.63
CA ASP A 922 8.07 -17.91 -20.87
C ASP A 922 7.27 -18.02 -19.57
N ILE A 923 6.83 -16.88 -19.06
CA ILE A 923 6.09 -16.72 -17.80
C ILE A 923 4.65 -16.26 -18.01
N SER A 924 4.11 -16.41 -19.23
CA SER A 924 2.74 -16.01 -19.57
C SER A 924 1.71 -16.69 -18.66
N GLU A 925 1.97 -17.96 -18.31
CA GLU A 925 1.24 -18.73 -17.32
C GLU A 925 2.04 -18.75 -16.01
N PRO A 926 1.69 -17.93 -15.00
CA PRO A 926 2.53 -17.66 -13.82
C PRO A 926 2.76 -18.89 -12.93
N THR A 927 1.94 -19.93 -13.06
CA THR A 927 2.05 -21.19 -12.29
C THR A 927 2.74 -22.30 -13.07
N ALA A 928 3.02 -22.09 -14.35
CA ALA A 928 3.65 -23.08 -15.22
C ALA A 928 4.60 -22.45 -16.27
N PRO A 929 5.67 -21.75 -15.84
CA PRO A 929 6.70 -21.27 -16.76
C PRO A 929 7.31 -22.36 -17.63
N ILE A 930 7.80 -21.95 -18.81
CA ILE A 930 8.39 -22.85 -19.81
C ILE A 930 9.81 -22.36 -20.13
N PHE A 931 10.79 -23.26 -20.10
CA PHE A 931 12.17 -22.95 -20.50
C PHE A 931 12.27 -22.71 -22.01
N VAL A 932 12.85 -21.58 -22.40
CA VAL A 932 12.89 -21.13 -23.80
C VAL A 932 14.29 -21.20 -24.38
N ASP A 933 15.27 -20.60 -23.70
CA ASP A 933 16.65 -20.53 -24.19
C ASP A 933 17.65 -20.35 -23.04
N ALA A 934 18.90 -20.72 -23.28
CA ALA A 934 20.02 -20.37 -22.42
C ALA A 934 21.27 -20.13 -23.27
N VAL A 935 22.01 -19.05 -22.99
CA VAL A 935 23.18 -18.63 -23.77
C VAL A 935 24.34 -18.19 -22.88
N GLN A 936 25.53 -18.23 -23.45
CA GLN A 936 26.79 -17.83 -22.87
C GLN A 936 27.66 -17.26 -24.00
N ASN A 937 28.44 -16.22 -23.74
CA ASN A 937 29.01 -15.37 -24.80
C ASN A 937 30.48 -14.97 -24.55
N HIS A 938 31.25 -15.87 -23.92
CA HIS A 938 32.68 -15.67 -23.70
C HIS A 938 33.49 -16.98 -23.85
N PRO A 939 34.83 -16.93 -23.92
CA PRO A 939 35.65 -18.13 -23.87
C PRO A 939 35.75 -18.67 -22.44
N ILE A 940 35.45 -19.96 -22.23
CA ILE A 940 35.51 -20.59 -20.91
C ILE A 940 36.83 -21.32 -20.61
N ASN A 941 37.59 -21.70 -21.65
CA ASN A 941 38.82 -22.51 -21.55
C ASN A 941 40.08 -21.70 -21.86
N GLU A 942 40.02 -20.38 -21.66
CA GLU A 942 41.15 -19.49 -21.90
C GLU A 942 41.45 -18.68 -20.65
N PRO A 943 42.73 -18.37 -20.35
CA PRO A 943 43.09 -17.53 -19.22
C PRO A 943 42.36 -16.19 -19.24
N THR A 944 41.88 -15.75 -18.08
CA THR A 944 41.16 -14.47 -17.91
C THR A 944 41.96 -13.30 -18.50
N GLU A 945 43.27 -13.22 -18.23
CA GLU A 945 44.13 -12.18 -18.78
C GLU A 945 44.04 -12.09 -20.32
N LYS A 946 43.97 -13.24 -20.99
CA LYS A 946 43.87 -13.31 -22.46
C LYS A 946 42.48 -12.88 -22.93
N VAL A 947 41.42 -13.30 -22.24
CA VAL A 947 40.04 -12.92 -22.56
C VAL A 947 39.87 -11.39 -22.55
N PHE A 948 40.39 -10.72 -21.52
CA PHE A 948 40.34 -9.25 -21.40
C PHE A 948 41.28 -8.51 -22.35
N THR A 949 42.49 -9.07 -22.60
CA THR A 949 43.45 -8.46 -23.55
C THR A 949 42.93 -8.52 -24.99
N GLU A 950 42.24 -9.60 -25.35
CA GLU A 950 41.70 -9.80 -26.70
C GLU A 950 40.27 -9.27 -26.89
N MET A 951 39.67 -8.63 -25.88
CA MET A 951 38.31 -8.07 -25.93
C MET A 951 37.24 -9.14 -26.22
N ARG A 952 37.36 -10.30 -25.59
CA ARG A 952 36.41 -11.41 -25.74
C ARG A 952 35.66 -11.71 -24.45
N GLN A 953 35.64 -10.77 -23.50
CA GLN A 953 34.98 -10.98 -22.23
C GLN A 953 33.46 -11.13 -22.35
N GLY A 954 32.80 -10.65 -23.42
CA GLY A 954 31.34 -10.72 -23.49
C GLY A 954 30.72 -10.00 -22.30
N ASP A 955 29.64 -10.57 -21.77
CA ASP A 955 28.86 -10.18 -20.60
C ASP A 955 29.18 -11.08 -19.40
N LEU A 956 30.46 -11.12 -19.00
CA LEU A 956 30.80 -11.66 -17.68
C LEU A 956 30.10 -10.81 -16.62
N ASP A 957 29.50 -11.52 -15.69
CA ASP A 957 28.88 -10.98 -14.51
C ASP A 957 27.67 -10.06 -14.81
N PRO A 958 26.55 -10.65 -15.29
CA PRO A 958 25.37 -9.87 -15.68
C PRO A 958 24.70 -9.18 -14.50
N GLU A 959 24.89 -7.86 -14.39
CA GLU A 959 24.39 -7.05 -13.26
C GLU A 959 23.00 -6.45 -13.53
N SER A 960 22.76 -6.03 -14.78
CA SER A 960 21.51 -5.37 -15.16
C SER A 960 21.04 -5.80 -16.53
N LEU A 961 19.72 -5.93 -16.70
CA LEU A 961 19.09 -6.36 -17.96
C LEU A 961 17.99 -5.38 -18.38
N PHE A 962 17.94 -5.09 -19.68
CA PHE A 962 16.84 -4.35 -20.30
C PHE A 962 16.33 -5.09 -21.53
N ALA A 963 15.14 -5.68 -21.43
CA ALA A 963 14.50 -6.36 -22.55
C ALA A 963 13.48 -5.43 -23.26
N SER A 964 13.67 -5.23 -24.56
CA SER A 964 12.87 -4.32 -25.37
C SER A 964 12.09 -5.05 -26.46
N SER A 965 10.76 -5.04 -26.36
CA SER A 965 9.90 -5.54 -27.45
C SER A 965 9.91 -4.61 -28.67
N LYS A 966 10.14 -3.31 -28.45
CA LYS A 966 10.18 -2.28 -29.49
C LYS A 966 11.46 -2.37 -30.34
N LEU A 967 12.61 -2.56 -29.70
CA LEU A 967 13.90 -2.72 -30.35
C LEU A 967 14.18 -4.17 -30.75
N ASN A 968 13.41 -5.11 -30.21
CA ASN A 968 13.59 -6.55 -30.37
C ASN A 968 14.98 -7.02 -29.90
N LYS A 969 15.43 -6.49 -28.77
CA LYS A 969 16.75 -6.72 -28.20
C LYS A 969 16.69 -6.92 -26.70
N LEU A 970 17.61 -7.72 -26.19
CA LEU A 970 18.00 -7.73 -24.78
C LEU A 970 19.32 -6.99 -24.66
N PHE A 971 19.43 -6.07 -23.72
CA PHE A 971 20.69 -5.46 -23.31
C PHE A 971 21.10 -5.98 -21.95
N VAL A 972 22.39 -6.17 -21.75
CA VAL A 972 22.98 -6.79 -20.56
C VAL A 972 24.23 -5.99 -20.20
N SER A 973 24.28 -5.44 -18.99
CA SER A 973 25.54 -4.93 -18.46
C SER A 973 26.31 -6.07 -17.84
N GLY A 974 27.63 -6.05 -17.99
CA GLY A 974 28.49 -6.93 -17.23
C GLY A 974 29.43 -6.12 -16.36
N SER A 975 29.24 -6.18 -15.04
CA SER A 975 29.97 -5.39 -14.04
C SER A 975 31.46 -5.72 -14.06
N VAL A 976 31.80 -7.02 -14.02
CA VAL A 976 33.19 -7.51 -14.09
C VAL A 976 33.78 -7.41 -15.50
N SER A 977 32.98 -7.70 -16.54
CA SER A 977 33.44 -7.56 -17.93
C SER A 977 33.61 -6.11 -18.37
N ASN A 978 33.00 -5.16 -17.64
CA ASN A 978 32.88 -3.75 -17.96
C ASN A 978 32.28 -3.54 -19.35
N THR A 979 31.18 -4.24 -19.64
CA THR A 979 30.55 -4.18 -20.95
C THR A 979 29.07 -3.84 -20.90
N LEU A 980 28.59 -3.32 -22.03
CA LEU A 980 27.17 -3.36 -22.38
C LEU A 980 27.02 -4.27 -23.61
N THR A 981 26.41 -5.43 -23.43
CA THR A 981 26.16 -6.40 -24.50
C THR A 981 24.71 -6.31 -24.95
N SER A 982 24.45 -6.53 -26.25
CA SER A 982 23.10 -6.67 -26.79
C SER A 982 22.93 -7.97 -27.57
N TYR A 983 21.75 -8.56 -27.40
CA TYR A 983 21.30 -9.75 -28.11
C TYR A 983 20.09 -9.40 -28.96
N ASP A 984 20.10 -9.82 -30.22
CA ASP A 984 18.90 -9.81 -31.05
C ASP A 984 17.97 -10.95 -30.59
N ILE A 985 16.69 -10.64 -30.46
CA ILE A 985 15.67 -11.61 -30.05
C ILE A 985 15.01 -12.17 -31.32
N GLU A 986 15.48 -13.31 -31.80
CA GLU A 986 14.91 -13.97 -32.98
C GLU A 986 13.72 -14.87 -32.59
N MET A 987 12.63 -14.82 -33.37
CA MET A 987 11.39 -15.59 -33.14
C MET A 987 11.19 -16.69 -34.17
#